data_AF-A0A2D6PRW7-F1
#
_entry.id   AF-A0A2D6PRW7-F1
#
_cell.length_a   1.000
_cell.length_b   1.000
_cell.length_c   1.000
_cell.angle_alpha   90.00
_cell.angle_beta   90.00
_cell.angle_gamma   90.00
#
_symmetry.space_group_name_H-M   'P 1'
#
loop_
_entity.id
_entity.type
_entity.pdbx_description
1 polymer ?
#
loop_
_entity_poly.entity_id
_entity_poly.type
_entity_poly.pdbx_seq_one_letter_code
_entity_poly.pdbx_strand_id
1 'polypeptide(L)'
;MRILVLLVAVVIPFSDVVAQRKIRPVPTELTRACGTGVKWRTDLDAALAEAKAKKRPVFWYVPTVQRSRMDRKPEIDGYMMAGPFSAPDVETILNRKFIPVKLAARGEAQKKYGLYPLKFVEPGFLVLAPDGEEIKKVDKIATLVSEWFVWQLDEALSRRPALARESTEAAVAAKEQNPIALVRALLAEGDLEQAEKVAMKDAGVAKPTAEMMVLRARVFRRQRKEGEARKWMKAFEDPGATWTADVLVETMRLALARNLPKDAEAAFIRGTEYATNETRFLHSVALHLQNREGEAQEIWKKLVATGENDRWTRKASAELQRLGPFCRAFERFDFLPLDAFVRDPDGTRVGRKLKQGIWLGKRGIELLLVNQRANGSWDDSTYDFGGTASLPNVYLAITALAGVALMEWRDVHPAGVDPAVERAADFLLNEQNLAPKDRNEIAWAHAYRLIFFEHYLRNPAAKKKAAARTKARALVKELVDSQLSSGAWRHEYANPFVTATIIHALARAKRARVPTGQDTLEQAGKSLLQRRGQDGTFSYGQRGRAGSAPQAAAGRMPLCELALLLTGKSDQQKLAHAVETSFKHHDLLDTVRKYDDHADRYHNGGFFFWYDMYGRLEAIAAVEDTAKRKVFTQQMLQLVLDLPEIDGGFIDSHEIGKTYGTAMGMICLKALLPSRN
;
A
#
# COMPACT_ATOMS: atom_id res chain seq x y z
N MET A 1 -60.18 29.89 1.41
CA MET A 1 -59.93 28.56 2.01
C MET A 1 -58.67 27.97 1.37
N ARG A 2 -57.52 28.04 2.05
CA ARG A 2 -56.24 27.49 1.59
C ARG A 2 -56.02 26.16 2.33
N ILE A 3 -55.91 25.05 1.60
CA ILE A 3 -55.63 23.72 2.16
C ILE A 3 -54.11 23.57 2.28
N LEU A 4 -53.66 23.41 3.52
CA LEU A 4 -52.29 23.20 3.94
C LEU A 4 -51.95 21.71 3.74
N VAL A 5 -51.03 21.40 2.82
CA VAL A 5 -50.49 20.03 2.66
C VAL A 5 -49.34 19.86 3.65
N LEU A 6 -49.57 19.07 4.70
CA LEU A 6 -48.54 18.64 5.64
C LEU A 6 -47.66 17.58 4.97
N LEU A 7 -46.42 17.96 4.65
CA LEU A 7 -45.34 17.05 4.30
C LEU A 7 -44.77 16.44 5.59
N VAL A 8 -45.26 15.26 5.97
CA VAL A 8 -44.64 14.43 7.02
C VAL A 8 -43.40 13.78 6.39
N ALA A 9 -42.24 14.38 6.64
CA ALA A 9 -40.97 13.74 6.40
C ALA A 9 -40.86 12.55 7.36
N VAL A 10 -41.04 11.33 6.84
CA VAL A 10 -40.70 10.10 7.56
C VAL A 10 -39.18 10.08 7.69
N VAL A 11 -38.68 10.62 8.79
CA VAL A 11 -37.32 10.37 9.27
C VAL A 11 -37.32 8.90 9.68
N ILE A 12 -36.92 8.01 8.76
CA ILE A 12 -36.58 6.64 9.14
C ILE A 12 -35.36 6.78 10.07
N PRO A 13 -35.46 6.40 11.35
CA PRO A 13 -34.27 6.33 12.18
C PRO A 13 -33.37 5.28 11.52
N PHE A 14 -32.17 5.69 11.10
CA PHE A 14 -31.06 4.77 10.86
C PHE A 14 -30.71 4.14 12.22
N SER A 15 -31.54 3.22 12.68
CA SER A 15 -31.35 2.47 13.90
C SER A 15 -30.25 1.44 13.68
N ASP A 16 -29.18 1.58 14.46
CA ASP A 16 -28.23 0.53 14.82
C ASP A 16 -27.59 -0.22 13.64
N VAL A 17 -26.77 0.48 12.86
CA VAL A 17 -25.52 -0.18 12.42
C VAL A 17 -24.79 -0.50 13.72
N VAL A 18 -24.93 -1.75 14.19
CA VAL A 18 -24.18 -2.29 15.34
C VAL A 18 -22.76 -1.76 15.21
N ALA A 19 -22.33 -0.90 16.14
CA ALA A 19 -20.97 -0.39 16.16
C ALA A 19 -20.05 -1.62 16.14
N GLN A 20 -19.47 -1.90 14.99
CA GLN A 20 -18.78 -3.15 14.70
C GLN A 20 -17.59 -3.23 15.66
N ARG A 21 -17.65 -4.09 16.69
CA ARG A 21 -16.52 -4.32 17.58
C ARG A 21 -15.45 -5.10 16.82
N LYS A 22 -14.63 -4.38 16.06
CA LYS A 22 -13.42 -4.93 15.43
C LYS A 22 -12.45 -5.36 16.54
N ILE A 23 -12.02 -6.62 16.55
CA ILE A 23 -11.04 -7.11 17.51
C ILE A 23 -9.66 -6.61 17.05
N ARG A 24 -9.21 -5.49 17.65
CA ARG A 24 -7.91 -4.91 17.34
C ARG A 24 -6.89 -5.34 18.39
N PRO A 25 -5.72 -5.85 17.99
CA PRO A 25 -4.68 -6.18 18.97
C PRO A 25 -4.26 -4.89 19.69
N VAL A 26 -4.20 -4.96 21.02
CA VAL A 26 -3.72 -3.85 21.84
C VAL A 26 -2.20 -3.84 21.74
N PRO A 27 -1.58 -2.75 21.24
CA PRO A 27 -0.12 -2.70 21.13
C PRO A 27 0.54 -2.80 22.51
N THR A 28 1.65 -3.52 22.62
CA THR A 28 2.53 -3.50 23.80
C THR A 28 3.08 -2.08 24.04
N GLU A 29 3.55 -1.82 25.26
CA GLU A 29 4.22 -0.55 25.59
C GLU A 29 5.42 -0.28 24.66
N LEU A 30 6.21 -1.32 24.39
CA LEU A 30 7.37 -1.24 23.50
C LEU A 30 6.98 -0.80 22.08
N THR A 31 5.87 -1.34 21.54
CA THR A 31 5.33 -0.90 20.25
C THR A 31 4.79 0.52 20.28
N ARG A 32 4.11 0.93 21.37
CA ARG A 32 3.65 2.33 21.52
C ARG A 32 4.80 3.33 21.58
N ALA A 33 5.98 2.89 22.02
CA ALA A 33 7.18 3.71 22.09
C ALA A 33 7.86 3.93 20.71
N CYS A 34 7.42 3.27 19.64
CA CYS A 34 7.90 3.53 18.28
C CYS A 34 7.83 5.03 17.95
N GLY A 35 8.88 5.55 17.28
CA GLY A 35 9.00 6.95 16.85
C GLY A 35 9.02 8.01 17.95
N THR A 36 9.06 7.62 19.24
CA THR A 36 9.22 8.58 20.37
C THR A 36 10.64 9.14 20.49
N GLY A 37 11.59 8.66 19.69
CA GLY A 37 12.90 9.30 19.53
C GLY A 37 12.80 10.70 18.91
N VAL A 38 11.74 10.97 18.13
CA VAL A 38 11.39 12.32 17.70
C VAL A 38 10.78 13.08 18.89
N LYS A 39 11.29 14.29 19.17
CA LYS A 39 10.90 15.11 20.32
C LYS A 39 9.56 15.82 20.09
N TRP A 40 8.49 15.06 19.91
CA TRP A 40 7.16 15.58 19.58
C TRP A 40 6.63 16.61 20.57
N ARG A 41 6.05 17.70 20.04
CA ARG A 41 5.15 18.61 20.74
C ARG A 41 3.71 18.23 20.47
N THR A 42 2.82 18.58 21.38
CA THR A 42 1.37 18.32 21.31
C THR A 42 0.55 19.60 21.18
N ASP A 43 1.19 20.76 21.12
CA ASP A 43 0.58 22.08 21.01
C ASP A 43 1.25 22.85 19.84
N LEU A 44 0.45 23.26 18.86
CA LEU A 44 0.95 23.91 17.66
C LEU A 44 1.35 25.37 17.91
N ASP A 45 0.62 26.11 18.74
CA ASP A 45 0.88 27.52 18.99
C ASP A 45 2.15 27.69 19.84
N ALA A 46 2.33 26.84 20.86
CA ALA A 46 3.56 26.77 21.62
C ALA A 46 4.76 26.38 20.74
N ALA A 47 4.56 25.43 19.81
CA ALA A 47 5.60 25.04 18.86
C ALA A 47 5.97 26.17 17.88
N LEU A 48 5.01 26.98 17.43
CA LEU A 48 5.26 28.16 16.60
C LEU A 48 6.02 29.24 17.38
N ALA A 49 5.70 29.46 18.65
CA ALA A 49 6.47 30.36 19.51
C ALA A 49 7.92 29.87 19.70
N GLU A 50 8.12 28.57 19.95
CA GLU A 50 9.45 27.94 20.04
C GLU A 50 10.21 28.06 18.71
N ALA A 51 9.53 27.82 17.59
CA ALA A 51 10.06 27.95 16.23
C ALA A 51 10.56 29.37 15.96
N LYS A 52 9.81 30.39 16.38
CA LYS A 52 10.22 31.81 16.26
C LYS A 52 11.46 32.12 17.09
N ALA A 53 11.51 31.65 18.33
CA ALA A 53 12.66 31.84 19.21
C ALA A 53 13.93 31.16 18.66
N LYS A 54 13.81 29.92 18.18
CA LYS A 54 14.92 29.11 17.67
C LYS A 54 15.23 29.35 16.19
N LYS A 55 14.40 30.12 15.49
CA LYS A 55 14.48 30.38 14.04
C LYS A 55 14.53 29.07 13.23
N ARG A 56 13.63 28.14 13.58
CA ARG A 56 13.49 26.81 12.98
C ARG A 56 12.05 26.61 12.50
N PRO A 57 11.81 25.93 11.37
CA PRO A 57 10.46 25.61 10.93
C PRO A 57 9.80 24.59 11.86
N VAL A 58 8.47 24.57 11.87
CA VAL A 58 7.68 23.51 12.51
C VAL A 58 7.46 22.39 11.50
N PHE A 59 7.73 21.14 11.89
CA PHE A 59 7.24 19.97 11.16
C PHE A 59 6.01 19.45 11.87
N TRP A 60 4.83 19.57 11.26
CA TRP A 60 3.58 19.12 11.85
C TRP A 60 3.10 17.84 11.17
N TYR A 61 3.29 16.71 11.83
CA TYR A 61 2.67 15.45 11.47
C TYR A 61 1.20 15.43 11.90
N VAL A 62 0.32 15.18 10.94
CA VAL A 62 -1.14 15.12 11.09
C VAL A 62 -1.56 13.65 10.98
N PRO A 63 -1.65 12.92 12.11
CA PRO A 63 -2.06 11.51 12.10
C PRO A 63 -3.52 11.32 11.69
N THR A 64 -4.36 12.34 11.91
CA THR A 64 -5.77 12.32 11.52
C THR A 64 -6.38 13.72 11.46
N VAL A 65 -7.44 13.86 10.68
CA VAL A 65 -8.27 15.04 10.59
C VAL A 65 -9.58 14.86 11.38
N GLN A 66 -10.03 15.92 12.06
CA GLN A 66 -11.33 15.91 12.75
C GLN A 66 -12.48 15.61 11.76
N ARG A 67 -13.38 14.69 12.13
CA ARG A 67 -14.48 14.15 11.31
C ARG A 67 -14.06 13.38 10.06
N SER A 68 -12.78 13.03 9.94
CA SER A 68 -12.34 12.08 8.91
C SER A 68 -13.04 10.73 9.06
N ARG A 69 -13.42 10.15 7.92
CA ARG A 69 -14.03 8.84 7.74
C ARG A 69 -13.02 7.68 7.77
N MET A 70 -11.75 7.96 8.03
CA MET A 70 -10.74 6.92 8.21
C MET A 70 -11.06 6.09 9.47
N ASP A 71 -11.18 4.77 9.35
CA ASP A 71 -11.47 3.90 10.50
C ASP A 71 -10.20 3.42 11.22
N ARG A 72 -9.07 3.28 10.50
CA ARG A 72 -7.82 2.70 11.01
C ARG A 72 -6.77 3.74 11.43
N LYS A 73 -7.23 4.85 12.00
CA LYS A 73 -6.35 5.96 12.42
C LYS A 73 -5.21 5.50 13.34
N PRO A 74 -5.44 4.67 14.40
CA PRO A 74 -4.35 4.19 15.25
C PRO A 74 -3.34 3.29 14.53
N GLU A 75 -3.81 2.42 13.62
CA GLU A 75 -2.94 1.51 12.87
C GLU A 75 -2.07 2.27 11.87
N ILE A 76 -2.67 3.20 11.12
CA ILE A 76 -1.95 4.10 10.20
C ILE A 76 -0.92 4.94 10.94
N ASP A 77 -1.29 5.49 12.11
CA ASP A 77 -0.34 6.19 12.97
C ASP A 77 0.79 5.25 13.43
N GLY A 78 0.45 4.03 13.83
CA GLY A 78 1.41 2.98 14.16
C GLY A 78 2.42 2.73 13.03
N TYR A 79 1.98 2.67 11.77
CA TYR A 79 2.85 2.53 10.60
C TYR A 79 3.82 3.70 10.46
N MET A 80 3.36 4.93 10.64
CA MET A 80 4.22 6.12 10.58
C MET A 80 5.23 6.15 11.73
N MET A 81 4.80 5.79 12.94
CA MET A 81 5.64 5.77 14.13
C MET A 81 6.70 4.66 14.07
N ALA A 82 6.34 3.45 13.63
CA ALA A 82 7.26 2.32 13.51
C ALA A 82 8.11 2.37 12.22
N GLY A 83 7.63 3.01 11.15
CA GLY A 83 8.35 3.18 9.89
C GLY A 83 9.26 4.42 9.91
N PRO A 84 8.89 5.49 9.19
CA PRO A 84 9.76 6.64 8.94
C PRO A 84 10.18 7.37 10.22
N PHE A 85 9.32 7.50 11.22
CA PHE A 85 9.69 8.22 12.45
C PHE A 85 10.57 7.42 13.42
N SER A 86 10.79 6.13 13.15
CA SER A 86 11.82 5.34 13.83
C SER A 86 13.13 5.25 13.03
N ALA A 87 13.15 5.75 11.79
CA ALA A 87 14.34 5.76 10.95
C ALA A 87 15.38 6.78 11.46
N PRO A 88 16.65 6.39 11.66
CA PRO A 88 17.66 7.27 12.24
C PRO A 88 17.83 8.60 11.51
N ASP A 89 17.86 8.57 10.17
CA ASP A 89 18.09 9.78 9.36
C ASP A 89 16.91 10.76 9.48
N VAL A 90 15.67 10.26 9.48
CA VAL A 90 14.44 11.08 9.63
C VAL A 90 14.34 11.65 11.05
N GLU A 91 14.58 10.84 12.08
CA GLU A 91 14.56 11.31 13.47
C GLU A 91 15.59 12.41 13.70
N THR A 92 16.81 12.20 13.20
CA THR A 92 17.93 13.12 13.36
C THR A 92 17.63 14.47 12.73
N ILE A 93 17.19 14.50 11.47
CA ILE A 93 16.87 15.76 10.78
C ILE A 93 15.70 16.49 11.46
N LEU A 94 14.65 15.78 11.87
CA LEU A 94 13.51 16.37 12.58
C LEU A 94 13.96 17.02 13.89
N ASN A 95 14.73 16.31 14.71
CA ASN A 95 15.20 16.81 16.00
C ASN A 95 16.21 17.97 15.89
N ARG A 96 16.98 18.04 14.79
CA ARG A 96 18.02 19.07 14.59
C ARG A 96 17.53 20.31 13.87
N LYS A 97 16.69 20.14 12.84
CA LYS A 97 16.28 21.23 11.94
C LYS A 97 14.85 21.72 12.19
N PHE A 98 13.95 20.90 12.75
CA PHE A 98 12.53 21.25 12.88
C PHE A 98 12.04 21.31 14.33
N ILE A 99 10.94 21.99 14.61
CA ILE A 99 10.17 21.77 15.84
C ILE A 99 9.08 20.73 15.50
N PRO A 100 9.26 19.44 15.84
CA PRO A 100 8.31 18.40 15.44
C PRO A 100 7.05 18.45 16.32
N VAL A 101 5.88 18.49 15.69
CA VAL A 101 4.56 18.47 16.29
C VAL A 101 3.82 17.22 15.81
N LYS A 102 3.21 16.47 16.73
CA LYS A 102 2.27 15.40 16.41
C LYS A 102 0.94 15.76 17.02
N LEU A 103 -0.01 16.17 16.17
CA LEU A 103 -1.30 16.67 16.63
C LEU A 103 -2.37 16.45 15.56
N ALA A 104 -3.54 15.96 15.96
CA ALA A 104 -4.70 15.88 15.08
C ALA A 104 -5.19 17.29 14.70
N ALA A 105 -5.54 17.49 13.43
CA ALA A 105 -6.03 18.78 12.97
C ALA A 105 -7.47 19.03 13.44
N ARG A 106 -7.68 20.10 14.21
CA ARG A 106 -8.99 20.55 14.74
C ARG A 106 -9.07 22.07 14.87
N GLY A 107 -10.29 22.61 14.98
CA GLY A 107 -10.53 24.04 15.28
C GLY A 107 -9.93 25.01 14.25
N GLU A 108 -9.38 26.13 14.73
CA GLU A 108 -8.83 27.18 13.85
C GLU A 108 -7.63 26.72 13.03
N ALA A 109 -6.76 25.87 13.57
CA ALA A 109 -5.64 25.30 12.81
C ALA A 109 -6.15 24.46 11.62
N GLN A 110 -7.17 23.64 11.84
CA GLN A 110 -7.80 22.87 10.76
C GLN A 110 -8.31 23.77 9.63
N LYS A 111 -8.97 24.87 10.00
CA LYS A 111 -9.52 25.85 9.05
C LYS A 111 -8.44 26.61 8.31
N LYS A 112 -7.44 27.12 9.03
CA LYS A 112 -6.33 27.91 8.47
C LYS A 112 -5.58 27.15 7.38
N TYR A 113 -5.29 25.86 7.60
CA TYR A 113 -4.47 25.07 6.68
C TYR A 113 -5.27 24.16 5.74
N GLY A 114 -6.60 24.26 5.75
CA GLY A 114 -7.47 23.51 4.84
C GLY A 114 -7.48 21.99 5.10
N LEU A 115 -7.26 21.58 6.35
CA LEU A 115 -7.14 20.17 6.74
C LEU A 115 -8.51 19.55 6.94
N TYR A 116 -9.25 19.36 5.84
CA TYR A 116 -10.61 18.81 5.86
C TYR A 116 -10.66 17.43 5.24
N PRO A 117 -11.61 16.56 5.63
CA PRO A 117 -11.84 15.30 4.94
C PRO A 117 -12.00 15.52 3.43
N LEU A 118 -11.45 14.60 2.62
CA LEU A 118 -11.36 14.64 1.15
C LEU A 118 -10.44 15.72 0.56
N LYS A 119 -10.04 16.74 1.33
CA LYS A 119 -9.04 17.73 0.92
C LYS A 119 -7.64 17.40 1.41
N PHE A 120 -7.57 16.78 2.58
CA PHE A 120 -6.37 16.23 3.17
C PHE A 120 -6.68 14.79 3.60
N VAL A 121 -6.00 13.82 2.98
CA VAL A 121 -6.17 12.40 3.32
C VAL A 121 -5.02 11.97 4.21
N GLU A 122 -5.30 11.67 5.47
CA GLU A 122 -4.27 11.15 6.38
C GLU A 122 -3.71 9.77 5.95
N PRO A 123 -2.46 9.44 6.35
CA PRO A 123 -1.54 10.29 7.11
C PRO A 123 -0.84 11.31 6.21
N GLY A 124 -0.42 12.42 6.81
CA GLY A 124 0.32 13.48 6.12
C GLY A 124 1.04 14.42 7.07
N PHE A 125 1.74 15.41 6.52
CA PHE A 125 2.44 16.43 7.29
C PHE A 125 2.44 17.79 6.60
N LEU A 126 2.69 18.83 7.40
CA LEU A 126 2.97 20.18 6.96
C LEU A 126 4.34 20.62 7.46
N VAL A 127 4.99 21.49 6.71
CA VAL A 127 6.13 22.28 7.20
C VAL A 127 5.69 23.72 7.24
N LEU A 128 5.81 24.35 8.41
CA LEU A 128 5.42 25.74 8.63
C LEU A 128 6.66 26.57 8.96
N ALA A 129 6.70 27.80 8.44
CA ALA A 129 7.65 28.80 8.86
C ALA A 129 7.37 29.24 10.32
N PRO A 130 8.33 29.91 10.99
CA PRO A 130 8.15 30.34 12.38
C PRO A 130 6.99 31.32 12.64
N ASP A 131 6.48 31.98 11.61
CA ASP A 131 5.29 32.84 11.66
C ASP A 131 3.98 32.08 11.34
N GLY A 132 4.07 30.77 11.06
CA GLY A 132 2.96 29.92 10.71
C GLY A 132 2.54 29.99 9.25
N GLU A 133 3.36 30.52 8.35
CA GLU A 133 3.17 30.37 6.90
C GLU A 133 3.43 28.91 6.47
N GLU A 134 2.60 28.36 5.57
CA GLU A 134 2.80 27.03 5.01
C GLU A 134 3.96 27.02 4.00
N ILE A 135 5.01 26.24 4.26
CA ILE A 135 6.14 26.03 3.35
C ILE A 135 5.86 24.84 2.42
N LYS A 136 5.31 23.76 3.00
CA LYS A 136 5.07 22.49 2.31
C LYS A 136 3.93 21.74 2.98
N LYS A 137 3.17 20.97 2.20
CA LYS A 137 2.10 20.09 2.65
C LYS A 137 2.13 18.81 1.82
N VAL A 138 2.01 17.67 2.50
CA VAL A 138 1.98 16.34 1.89
C VAL A 138 0.94 15.51 2.63
N ASP A 139 0.05 14.85 1.90
CA ASP A 139 -0.99 13.95 2.43
C ASP A 139 -0.95 12.61 1.69
N LYS A 140 -1.94 11.72 1.83
CA LYS A 140 -2.06 10.46 1.07
C LYS A 140 -0.83 9.56 1.13
N ILE A 141 -0.07 9.60 2.22
CA ILE A 141 1.15 8.81 2.36
C ILE A 141 0.79 7.35 2.59
N ALA A 142 1.26 6.46 1.71
CA ALA A 142 0.98 5.02 1.77
C ALA A 142 2.20 4.13 1.48
N THR A 143 3.33 4.72 1.09
CA THR A 143 4.60 3.99 0.93
C THR A 143 5.68 4.65 1.76
N LEU A 144 6.33 3.87 2.61
CA LEU A 144 7.22 4.37 3.66
C LEU A 144 8.66 4.05 3.31
N VAL A 145 9.37 5.06 2.80
CA VAL A 145 10.81 4.97 2.49
C VAL A 145 11.53 6.13 3.15
N SER A 146 12.45 5.82 4.05
CA SER A 146 13.15 6.81 4.88
C SER A 146 13.84 7.89 4.04
N GLU A 147 14.48 7.50 2.95
CA GLU A 147 15.18 8.39 2.00
C GLU A 147 14.23 9.38 1.33
N TRP A 148 12.99 8.97 1.04
CA TRP A 148 11.99 9.87 0.49
C TRP A 148 11.57 10.91 1.52
N PHE A 149 11.34 10.53 2.78
CA PHE A 149 11.02 11.48 3.85
C PHE A 149 12.14 12.49 4.08
N VAL A 150 13.39 12.03 4.17
CA VAL A 150 14.56 12.91 4.27
C VAL A 150 14.57 13.91 3.12
N TRP A 151 14.39 13.45 1.88
CA TRP A 151 14.35 14.32 0.72
C TRP A 151 13.21 15.35 0.78
N GLN A 152 12.01 14.96 1.23
CA GLN A 152 10.89 15.89 1.36
C GLN A 152 11.15 16.98 2.43
N LEU A 153 11.90 16.64 3.48
CA LEU A 153 12.32 17.60 4.53
C LEU A 153 13.39 18.55 4.01
N ASP A 154 14.40 18.04 3.30
CA ASP A 154 15.44 18.84 2.66
C ASP A 154 14.82 19.79 1.60
N GLU A 155 13.87 19.29 0.82
CA GLU A 155 13.14 20.11 -0.16
C GLU A 155 12.37 21.24 0.53
N ALA A 156 11.71 20.99 1.67
CA ALA A 156 11.02 22.03 2.43
C ALA A 156 12.00 23.11 2.93
N LEU A 157 13.18 22.72 3.43
CA LEU A 157 14.22 23.65 3.86
C LEU A 157 14.76 24.47 2.67
N SER A 158 14.89 23.86 1.49
CA SER A 158 15.35 24.55 0.27
C SER A 158 14.43 25.68 -0.19
N ARG A 159 13.12 25.63 0.15
CA ARG A 159 12.16 26.71 -0.12
C ARG A 159 12.35 27.94 0.76
N ARG A 160 13.00 27.78 1.91
CA ARG A 160 13.30 28.85 2.88
C ARG A 160 14.75 28.68 3.39
N PRO A 161 15.78 28.93 2.56
CA PRO A 161 17.18 28.67 2.94
C PRO A 161 17.62 29.35 4.24
N ALA A 162 17.04 30.52 4.59
CA ALA A 162 17.30 31.21 5.85
C ALA A 162 16.94 30.41 7.13
N LEU A 163 16.10 29.39 6.98
CA LEU A 163 15.70 28.45 8.03
C LEU A 163 16.54 27.16 8.04
N ALA A 164 17.34 26.90 7.01
CA ALA A 164 18.21 25.74 6.86
C ALA A 164 19.56 25.92 7.59
N ARG A 165 19.55 26.52 8.78
CA ARG A 165 20.77 26.91 9.50
C ARG A 165 21.64 25.71 9.87
N GLU A 166 22.95 25.86 9.73
CA GLU A 166 23.94 24.89 10.22
C GLU A 166 23.73 24.63 11.72
N SER A 167 23.90 23.37 12.14
CA SER A 167 23.90 23.07 13.57
C SER A 167 25.22 23.51 14.20
N THR A 168 25.18 23.71 15.52
CA THR A 168 26.38 23.97 16.32
C THR A 168 27.44 22.87 16.17
N GLU A 169 27.04 21.63 15.91
CA GLU A 169 27.98 20.50 15.79
C GLU A 169 28.77 20.54 14.48
N ALA A 170 28.15 20.88 13.33
CA ALA A 170 28.90 21.04 12.08
C ALA A 170 29.87 22.21 12.17
N ALA A 171 29.44 23.33 12.78
CA ALA A 171 30.30 24.48 13.02
C ALA A 171 31.49 24.14 13.94
N VAL A 172 31.26 23.39 15.02
CA VAL A 172 32.32 22.92 15.94
C VAL A 172 33.26 21.96 15.21
N ALA A 173 32.75 20.95 14.51
CA ALA A 173 33.57 19.98 13.77
C ALA A 173 34.41 20.64 12.67
N ALA A 174 33.86 21.65 11.98
CA ALA A 174 34.59 22.45 11.01
C ALA A 174 35.72 23.26 11.68
N LYS A 175 35.46 23.85 12.85
CA LYS A 175 36.47 24.60 13.63
C LYS A 175 37.60 23.70 14.14
N GLU A 176 37.27 22.48 14.55
CA GLU A 176 38.23 21.47 15.02
C GLU A 176 39.01 20.81 13.87
N GLN A 177 38.67 21.11 12.61
CA GLN A 177 39.28 20.52 11.42
C GLN A 177 39.22 18.98 11.41
N ASN A 178 38.18 18.39 11.99
CA ASN A 178 37.96 16.95 12.00
C ASN A 178 37.02 16.56 10.84
N PRO A 179 37.54 16.05 9.69
CA PRO A 179 36.73 15.78 8.51
C PRO A 179 35.68 14.68 8.75
N ILE A 180 35.99 13.67 9.57
CA ILE A 180 35.07 12.58 9.89
C ILE A 180 33.86 13.12 10.68
N ALA A 181 34.13 13.88 11.75
CA ALA A 181 33.08 14.50 12.55
C ALA A 181 32.24 15.48 11.71
N LEU A 182 32.89 16.24 10.81
CA LEU A 182 32.21 17.17 9.94
C LEU A 182 31.30 16.46 8.94
N VAL A 183 31.76 15.39 8.28
CA VAL A 183 30.90 14.61 7.35
C VAL A 183 29.72 13.98 8.09
N ARG A 184 29.91 13.46 9.31
CA ARG A 184 28.79 12.96 10.13
C ARG A 184 27.77 14.05 10.45
N ALA A 185 28.25 15.23 10.86
CA ALA A 185 27.36 16.36 11.16
C ALA A 185 26.60 16.81 9.90
N LEU A 186 27.27 16.94 8.75
CA LEU A 186 26.63 17.32 7.48
C LEU A 186 25.60 16.28 7.01
N LEU A 187 25.90 14.98 7.13
CA LEU A 187 24.93 13.92 6.90
C LEU A 187 23.71 14.05 7.82
N ALA A 188 23.94 14.22 9.13
CA ALA A 188 22.86 14.43 10.11
C ALA A 188 22.01 15.68 9.80
N GLU A 189 22.57 16.65 9.09
CA GLU A 189 21.90 17.88 8.68
C GLU A 189 21.18 17.81 7.34
N GLY A 190 21.44 16.78 6.53
CA GLY A 190 20.90 16.69 5.16
C GLY A 190 21.72 17.43 4.11
N ASP A 191 22.85 18.04 4.47
CA ASP A 191 23.72 18.75 3.51
C ASP A 191 24.63 17.76 2.78
N LEU A 192 24.03 17.03 1.82
CA LEU A 192 24.70 15.97 1.08
C LEU A 192 25.78 16.50 0.13
N GLU A 193 25.65 17.73 -0.38
CA GLU A 193 26.61 18.32 -1.31
C GLU A 193 27.90 18.69 -0.56
N GLN A 194 27.78 19.40 0.56
CA GLN A 194 28.93 19.73 1.38
C GLN A 194 29.53 18.47 2.03
N ALA A 195 28.71 17.49 2.43
CA ALA A 195 29.21 16.22 2.94
C ALA A 195 30.06 15.48 1.89
N GLU A 196 29.62 15.43 0.63
CA GLU A 196 30.41 14.87 -0.48
C GLU A 196 31.72 15.64 -0.66
N LYS A 197 31.67 16.97 -0.70
CA LYS A 197 32.86 17.81 -0.87
C LYS A 197 33.90 17.58 0.23
N VAL A 198 33.48 17.57 1.50
CA VAL A 198 34.37 17.32 2.64
C VAL A 198 34.89 15.88 2.61
N ALA A 199 34.01 14.91 2.38
CA ALA A 199 34.39 13.51 2.34
C ALA A 199 35.40 13.23 1.21
N MET A 200 35.31 13.92 0.07
CA MET A 200 36.17 13.71 -1.09
C MET A 200 37.46 14.55 -1.08
N LYS A 201 37.58 15.56 -0.21
CA LYS A 201 38.78 16.43 -0.12
C LYS A 201 40.07 15.63 0.18
N ASP A 202 39.94 14.54 0.93
CA ASP A 202 41.06 13.65 1.29
C ASP A 202 41.25 12.48 0.30
N ALA A 203 40.72 12.57 -0.93
CA ALA A 203 40.90 11.52 -1.94
C ALA A 203 42.38 11.33 -2.38
N GLY A 204 43.28 12.25 -2.02
CA GLY A 204 44.73 12.13 -2.22
C GLY A 204 45.50 11.39 -1.12
N VAL A 205 44.85 10.99 -0.01
CA VAL A 205 45.49 10.17 1.03
C VAL A 205 45.61 8.73 0.53
N ALA A 206 46.80 8.13 0.67
CA ALA A 206 47.13 6.83 0.07
C ALA A 206 46.12 5.70 0.42
N LYS A 207 45.51 5.72 1.61
CA LYS A 207 44.39 4.84 2.00
C LYS A 207 43.46 5.55 2.99
N PRO A 208 42.18 5.80 2.66
CA PRO A 208 41.19 6.32 3.61
C PRO A 208 40.95 5.36 4.78
N THR A 209 40.57 5.87 5.95
CA THR A 209 40.15 5.03 7.07
C THR A 209 38.84 4.30 6.76
N ALA A 210 38.60 3.15 7.39
CA ALA A 210 37.35 2.40 7.22
C ALA A 210 36.10 3.26 7.52
N GLU A 211 36.18 4.08 8.56
CA GLU A 211 35.15 5.02 8.95
C GLU A 211 34.85 6.06 7.87
N MET A 212 35.87 6.68 7.26
CA MET A 212 35.66 7.62 6.15
C MET A 212 35.09 6.92 4.91
N MET A 213 35.48 5.68 4.62
CA MET A 213 34.91 4.90 3.52
C MET A 213 33.41 4.64 3.70
N VAL A 214 32.99 4.27 4.91
CA VAL A 214 31.57 4.11 5.24
C VAL A 214 30.82 5.44 5.11
N LEU A 215 31.40 6.54 5.59
CA LEU A 215 30.77 7.85 5.46
C LEU A 215 30.61 8.27 4.00
N ARG A 216 31.62 8.05 3.14
CA ARG A 216 31.52 8.26 1.70
C ARG A 216 30.41 7.40 1.10
N ALA A 217 30.37 6.10 1.41
CA ALA A 217 29.31 5.21 0.96
C ALA A 217 27.92 5.71 1.35
N ARG A 218 27.76 6.16 2.60
CA ARG A 218 26.50 6.69 3.13
C ARG A 218 26.08 7.99 2.44
N VAL A 219 27.01 8.90 2.16
CA VAL A 219 26.77 10.12 1.35
C VAL A 219 26.23 9.72 -0.02
N PHE A 220 26.94 8.86 -0.74
CA PHE A 220 26.54 8.43 -2.09
C PHE A 220 25.22 7.66 -2.09
N ARG A 221 24.95 6.82 -1.08
CA ARG A 221 23.66 6.14 -0.92
C ARG A 221 22.53 7.15 -0.78
N ARG A 222 22.68 8.15 0.10
CA ARG A 222 21.66 9.20 0.29
C ARG A 222 21.49 10.11 -0.92
N GLN A 223 22.54 10.30 -1.71
CA GLN A 223 22.45 10.98 -3.00
C GLN A 223 21.86 10.10 -4.12
N ARG A 224 21.62 8.81 -3.86
CA ARG A 224 21.11 7.80 -4.80
C ARG A 224 22.11 7.48 -5.92
N LYS A 225 23.41 7.63 -5.63
CA LYS A 225 24.53 7.25 -6.50
C LYS A 225 25.02 5.85 -6.08
N GLU A 226 24.21 4.81 -6.37
CA GLU A 226 24.48 3.42 -5.96
C GLU A 226 25.89 2.95 -6.35
N GLY A 227 26.30 3.18 -7.60
CA GLY A 227 27.60 2.75 -8.12
C GLY A 227 28.78 3.31 -7.31
N GLU A 228 28.70 4.59 -6.95
CA GLU A 228 29.72 5.25 -6.12
C GLU A 228 29.68 4.73 -4.68
N ALA A 229 28.49 4.53 -4.09
CA ALA A 229 28.38 3.97 -2.76
C ALA A 229 29.02 2.58 -2.66
N ARG A 230 28.80 1.73 -3.67
CA ARG A 230 29.41 0.41 -3.76
C ARG A 230 30.93 0.46 -3.92
N LYS A 231 31.44 1.39 -4.72
CA LYS A 231 32.90 1.55 -4.92
C LYS A 231 33.61 1.74 -3.58
N TRP A 232 33.02 2.51 -2.67
CA TRP A 232 33.58 2.70 -1.33
C TRP A 232 33.41 1.51 -0.40
N MET A 233 32.38 0.68 -0.59
CA MET A 233 32.18 -0.52 0.21
C MET A 233 32.90 -1.77 -0.30
N LYS A 234 33.39 -1.75 -1.54
CA LYS A 234 34.06 -2.90 -2.18
C LYS A 234 35.26 -3.42 -1.36
N ALA A 235 36.01 -2.55 -0.70
CA ALA A 235 37.16 -2.95 0.11
C ALA A 235 36.78 -3.83 1.33
N PHE A 236 35.51 -3.84 1.74
CA PHE A 236 35.02 -4.68 2.82
C PHE A 236 34.51 -6.05 2.36
N GLU A 237 34.58 -6.33 1.05
CA GLU A 237 34.31 -7.65 0.49
C GLU A 237 35.53 -8.59 0.63
N ASP A 238 36.73 -8.04 0.88
CA ASP A 238 37.96 -8.81 1.03
C ASP A 238 38.03 -9.56 2.38
N PRO A 239 38.53 -10.81 2.44
CA PRO A 239 38.60 -11.61 3.67
C PRO A 239 39.42 -11.00 4.82
N GLY A 240 40.30 -10.02 4.53
CA GLY A 240 41.13 -9.33 5.52
C GLY A 240 40.64 -7.95 5.92
N ALA A 241 39.45 -7.53 5.47
CA ALA A 241 38.94 -6.19 5.75
C ALA A 241 38.63 -5.99 7.25
N THR A 242 38.93 -4.82 7.78
CA THR A 242 38.54 -4.44 9.15
C THR A 242 37.05 -4.13 9.20
N TRP A 243 36.29 -4.97 9.88
CA TRP A 243 34.86 -4.76 10.11
C TRP A 243 34.64 -3.90 11.36
N THR A 244 33.55 -3.13 11.32
CA THR A 244 33.01 -2.39 12.45
C THR A 244 31.49 -2.46 12.38
N ALA A 245 30.79 -2.05 13.44
CA ALA A 245 29.33 -1.97 13.41
C ALA A 245 28.82 -1.07 12.26
N ASP A 246 29.48 0.07 12.02
CA ASP A 246 29.14 1.02 10.95
C ASP A 246 29.34 0.40 9.55
N VAL A 247 30.44 -0.33 9.34
CA VAL A 247 30.70 -1.09 8.10
C VAL A 247 29.60 -2.12 7.86
N LEU A 248 29.22 -2.86 8.91
CA LEU A 248 28.19 -3.88 8.80
C LEU A 248 26.82 -3.28 8.46
N VAL A 249 26.39 -2.24 9.18
CA VAL A 249 25.13 -1.53 8.92
C VAL A 249 25.07 -1.04 7.48
N GLU A 250 26.10 -0.34 7.00
CA GLU A 250 26.07 0.26 5.66
C GLU A 250 26.11 -0.82 4.56
N THR A 251 26.89 -1.90 4.75
CA THR A 251 26.91 -3.04 3.83
C THR A 251 25.53 -3.68 3.70
N MET A 252 24.87 -3.95 4.84
CA MET A 252 23.53 -4.53 4.85
C MET A 252 22.49 -3.60 4.23
N ARG A 253 22.51 -2.30 4.56
CA ARG A 253 21.59 -1.31 3.98
C ARG A 253 21.76 -1.22 2.46
N LEU A 254 22.99 -1.22 1.93
CA LEU A 254 23.22 -1.20 0.48
C LEU A 254 22.75 -2.49 -0.20
N ALA A 255 22.94 -3.65 0.42
CA ALA A 255 22.44 -4.92 -0.10
C ALA A 255 20.90 -4.93 -0.15
N LEU A 256 20.23 -4.51 0.93
CA LEU A 256 18.76 -4.37 0.98
C LEU A 256 18.26 -3.31 -0.02
N ALA A 257 18.97 -2.19 -0.17
CA ALA A 257 18.68 -1.13 -1.14
C ALA A 257 18.65 -1.66 -2.59
N ARG A 258 19.42 -2.70 -2.87
CA ARG A 258 19.53 -3.33 -4.18
C ARG A 258 18.59 -4.52 -4.35
N ASN A 259 17.72 -4.77 -3.38
CA ASN A 259 16.88 -5.96 -3.31
C ASN A 259 17.71 -7.27 -3.36
N LEU A 260 18.87 -7.27 -2.67
CA LEU A 260 19.78 -8.42 -2.54
C LEU A 260 19.80 -8.94 -1.09
N PRO A 261 18.71 -9.54 -0.58
CA PRO A 261 18.63 -9.94 0.82
C PRO A 261 19.64 -11.03 1.19
N LYS A 262 20.04 -11.90 0.25
CA LYS A 262 21.11 -12.89 0.47
C LYS A 262 22.45 -12.25 0.78
N ASP A 263 22.78 -11.15 0.10
CA ASP A 263 24.03 -10.42 0.32
C ASP A 263 24.01 -9.72 1.68
N ALA A 264 22.84 -9.21 2.10
CA ALA A 264 22.65 -8.62 3.42
C ALA A 264 22.82 -9.66 4.54
N GLU A 265 22.24 -10.85 4.39
CA GLU A 265 22.44 -11.98 5.31
C GLU A 265 23.91 -12.42 5.35
N ALA A 266 24.54 -12.58 4.18
CA ALA A 266 25.96 -12.96 4.11
C ALA A 266 26.87 -11.92 4.79
N ALA A 267 26.56 -10.63 4.64
CA ALA A 267 27.26 -9.57 5.37
C ALA A 267 27.06 -9.69 6.89
N PHE A 268 25.83 -9.94 7.36
CA PHE A 268 25.56 -10.18 8.79
C PHE A 268 26.34 -11.35 9.35
N ILE A 269 26.37 -12.48 8.64
CA ILE A 269 27.13 -13.67 9.08
C ILE A 269 28.61 -13.36 9.19
N ARG A 270 29.21 -12.67 8.21
CA ARG A 270 30.63 -12.28 8.24
C ARG A 270 30.95 -11.30 9.37
N GLY A 271 30.06 -10.35 9.64
CA GLY A 271 30.24 -9.30 10.64
C GLY A 271 29.57 -9.56 11.99
N THR A 272 29.14 -10.78 12.29
CA THR A 272 28.26 -11.07 13.44
C THR A 272 28.84 -10.64 14.79
N GLU A 273 30.17 -10.62 14.94
CA GLU A 273 30.85 -10.13 16.14
C GLU A 273 30.65 -8.61 16.38
N TYR A 274 30.30 -7.86 15.34
CA TYR A 274 29.97 -6.42 15.39
C TYR A 274 28.46 -6.17 15.40
N ALA A 275 27.64 -7.21 15.65
CA ALA A 275 26.20 -7.10 15.55
C ALA A 275 25.61 -6.16 16.62
N THR A 276 24.80 -5.21 16.17
CA THR A 276 23.98 -4.32 16.99
C THR A 276 22.50 -4.70 16.85
N ASN A 277 21.62 -4.05 17.63
CA ASN A 277 20.18 -4.27 17.44
C ASN A 277 19.71 -3.82 16.05
N GLU A 278 20.37 -2.82 15.46
CA GLU A 278 20.14 -2.41 14.08
C GLU A 278 20.44 -3.54 13.10
N THR A 279 21.64 -4.10 13.14
CA THR A 279 22.04 -5.13 12.18
C THR A 279 21.26 -6.42 12.37
N ARG A 280 20.87 -6.75 13.60
CA ARG A 280 19.95 -7.86 13.89
C ARG A 280 18.56 -7.60 13.28
N PHE A 281 18.02 -6.39 13.41
CA PHE A 281 16.75 -6.05 12.77
C PHE A 281 16.85 -6.11 11.24
N LEU A 282 17.92 -5.57 10.65
CA LEU A 282 18.17 -5.65 9.20
C LEU A 282 18.37 -7.10 8.73
N HIS A 283 18.95 -7.96 9.57
CA HIS A 283 19.07 -9.38 9.27
C HIS A 283 17.69 -10.06 9.23
N SER A 284 16.80 -9.76 10.19
CA SER A 284 15.40 -10.21 10.12
C SER A 284 14.69 -9.73 8.85
N VAL A 285 14.91 -8.47 8.44
CA VAL A 285 14.36 -7.95 7.16
C VAL A 285 14.89 -8.78 5.98
N ALA A 286 16.19 -9.05 5.93
CA ALA A 286 16.80 -9.88 4.89
C ALA A 286 16.23 -11.32 4.86
N LEU A 287 16.03 -11.94 6.01
CA LEU A 287 15.42 -13.28 6.11
C LEU A 287 13.95 -13.26 5.67
N HIS A 288 13.20 -12.24 6.07
CA HIS A 288 11.80 -12.07 5.67
C HIS A 288 11.65 -11.96 4.15
N LEU A 289 12.46 -11.12 3.50
CA LEU A 289 12.47 -10.96 2.03
C LEU A 289 12.88 -12.24 1.28
N GLN A 290 13.45 -13.23 1.97
CA GLN A 290 13.77 -14.56 1.43
C GLN A 290 12.69 -15.62 1.73
N ASN A 291 11.51 -15.21 2.20
CA ASN A 291 10.43 -16.10 2.65
C ASN A 291 10.81 -16.96 3.87
N ARG A 292 11.77 -16.50 4.70
CA ARG A 292 12.19 -17.17 5.96
C ARG A 292 11.63 -16.44 7.18
N GLU A 293 10.33 -16.20 7.17
CA GLU A 293 9.65 -15.38 8.20
C GLU A 293 9.82 -15.95 9.62
N GLY A 294 9.75 -17.28 9.80
CA GLY A 294 9.91 -17.88 11.12
C GLY A 294 11.25 -17.50 11.76
N GLU A 295 12.34 -17.54 10.99
CA GLU A 295 13.67 -17.16 11.46
C GLU A 295 13.77 -15.65 11.73
N ALA A 296 13.16 -14.82 10.87
CA ALA A 296 13.08 -13.38 11.08
C ALA A 296 12.35 -13.04 12.40
N GLN A 297 11.22 -13.70 12.68
CA GLN A 297 10.45 -13.55 13.90
C GLN A 297 11.21 -14.02 15.14
N GLU A 298 11.98 -15.12 15.05
CA GLU A 298 12.81 -15.56 16.18
C GLU A 298 13.87 -14.52 16.56
N ILE A 299 14.49 -13.86 15.59
CA ILE A 299 15.42 -12.76 15.86
C ILE A 299 14.68 -11.57 16.48
N TRP A 300 13.50 -11.20 15.98
CA TRP A 300 12.70 -10.14 16.60
C TRP A 300 12.29 -10.47 18.04
N LYS A 301 11.91 -11.72 18.33
CA LYS A 301 11.57 -12.17 19.70
C LYS A 301 12.78 -12.01 20.61
N LYS A 302 13.97 -12.40 20.14
CA LYS A 302 15.22 -12.23 20.88
C LYS A 302 15.53 -10.76 21.15
N LEU A 303 15.34 -9.88 20.17
CA LEU A 303 15.47 -8.43 20.37
C LEU A 303 14.51 -7.92 21.43
N VAL A 304 13.22 -8.26 21.34
CA VAL A 304 12.22 -7.84 22.35
C VAL A 304 12.53 -8.40 23.74
N ALA A 305 13.06 -9.61 23.83
CA ALA A 305 13.39 -10.26 25.09
C ALA A 305 14.60 -9.63 25.82
N THR A 306 15.43 -8.81 25.16
CA THR A 306 16.53 -8.09 25.84
C THR A 306 16.00 -7.08 26.85
N GLY A 307 14.76 -6.60 26.69
CA GLY A 307 14.18 -5.51 27.48
C GLY A 307 14.77 -4.13 27.14
N GLU A 308 15.68 -4.05 26.16
CA GLU A 308 16.26 -2.78 25.72
C GLU A 308 15.17 -1.92 25.06
N ASN A 309 15.04 -0.68 25.52
CA ASN A 309 14.05 0.24 24.96
C ASN A 309 14.65 1.11 23.84
N ASP A 310 15.41 0.51 22.93
CA ASP A 310 15.96 1.18 21.75
C ASP A 310 15.02 1.09 20.54
N ARG A 311 15.28 1.92 19.52
CA ARG A 311 14.42 2.04 18.33
C ARG A 311 14.19 0.71 17.60
N TRP A 312 15.20 -0.14 17.51
CA TRP A 312 15.17 -1.37 16.73
C TRP A 312 14.41 -2.46 17.47
N THR A 313 14.55 -2.50 18.80
CA THR A 313 13.75 -3.37 19.66
C THR A 313 12.27 -2.99 19.63
N ARG A 314 11.95 -1.69 19.61
CA ARG A 314 10.56 -1.21 19.42
C ARG A 314 9.99 -1.58 18.05
N LYS A 315 10.75 -1.36 16.97
CA LYS A 315 10.35 -1.80 15.61
C LYS A 315 10.13 -3.30 15.55
N ALA A 316 11.05 -4.11 16.09
CA ALA A 316 10.89 -5.56 16.18
C ALA A 316 9.59 -5.96 16.90
N SER A 317 9.25 -5.28 18.00
CA SER A 317 8.00 -5.49 18.72
C SER A 317 6.76 -5.18 17.87
N ALA A 318 6.80 -4.09 17.09
CA ALA A 318 5.72 -3.72 16.17
C ALA A 318 5.54 -4.75 15.05
N GLU A 319 6.63 -5.23 14.46
CA GLU A 319 6.58 -6.25 13.39
C GLU A 319 6.06 -7.60 13.90
N LEU A 320 6.48 -8.03 15.10
CA LEU A 320 5.96 -9.26 15.73
C LEU A 320 4.44 -9.22 15.99
N GLN A 321 3.92 -8.06 16.38
CA GLN A 321 2.49 -7.85 16.60
C GLN A 321 1.73 -7.59 15.30
N ARG A 322 2.41 -7.59 14.15
CA ARG A 322 1.85 -7.25 12.82
C ARG A 322 1.20 -5.86 12.78
N LEU A 323 1.73 -4.95 13.60
CA LEU A 323 1.40 -3.53 13.68
C LEU A 323 2.47 -2.64 13.03
N GLY A 324 3.62 -3.23 12.70
CA GLY A 324 4.69 -2.59 11.95
C GLY A 324 4.39 -2.54 10.44
N PRO A 325 4.92 -1.53 9.73
CA PRO A 325 4.65 -1.33 8.31
C PRO A 325 5.43 -2.28 7.40
N PHE A 326 6.52 -2.90 7.84
CA PHE A 326 7.35 -3.74 6.97
C PHE A 326 6.65 -5.06 6.64
N CYS A 327 6.18 -5.80 7.64
CA CYS A 327 5.37 -7.01 7.44
C CYS A 327 4.04 -6.73 6.72
N ARG A 328 3.66 -5.46 6.58
CA ARG A 328 2.44 -5.00 5.90
C ARG A 328 2.73 -4.42 4.50
N ALA A 329 3.95 -4.61 3.99
CA ALA A 329 4.42 -4.15 2.69
C ALA A 329 4.46 -2.62 2.49
N PHE A 330 4.16 -1.82 3.52
CA PHE A 330 4.17 -0.36 3.44
C PHE A 330 5.59 0.20 3.53
N GLU A 331 6.45 -0.40 4.37
CA GLU A 331 7.87 0.00 4.47
C GLU A 331 8.75 -0.74 3.47
N ARG A 332 9.59 0.03 2.78
CA ARG A 332 10.52 -0.47 1.75
C ARG A 332 11.94 -0.01 2.06
N PHE A 333 12.90 -0.89 1.79
CA PHE A 333 14.33 -0.65 1.98
C PHE A 333 15.07 -0.48 0.66
N ASP A 334 14.42 -0.76 -0.47
CA ASP A 334 15.01 -0.69 -1.80
C ASP A 334 15.12 0.73 -2.35
N PHE A 335 16.06 0.94 -3.27
CA PHE A 335 16.23 2.22 -3.94
C PHE A 335 14.97 2.59 -4.73
N LEU A 336 14.48 3.80 -4.47
CA LEU A 336 13.45 4.40 -5.29
C LEU A 336 14.02 4.89 -6.63
N PRO A 337 13.24 4.81 -7.72
CA PRO A 337 13.63 5.45 -8.97
C PRO A 337 13.73 6.97 -8.78
N LEU A 338 14.57 7.64 -9.57
CA LEU A 338 14.82 9.08 -9.42
C LEU A 338 13.56 9.95 -9.57
N ASP A 339 12.60 9.51 -10.38
CA ASP A 339 11.33 10.19 -10.60
C ASP A 339 10.34 10.03 -9.42
N ALA A 340 10.66 9.24 -8.39
CA ALA A 340 9.91 9.19 -7.14
C ALA A 340 10.03 10.46 -6.27
N PHE A 341 11.06 11.27 -6.52
CA PHE A 341 11.42 12.42 -5.70
C PHE A 341 10.88 13.71 -6.34
N VAL A 342 9.57 13.90 -6.19
CA VAL A 342 8.81 15.03 -6.76
C VAL A 342 8.66 16.15 -5.75
N ARG A 343 8.87 17.40 -6.20
CA ARG A 343 8.90 18.61 -5.36
C ARG A 343 7.57 18.85 -4.63
N ASP A 344 6.46 18.74 -5.35
CA ASP A 344 5.10 18.89 -4.84
C ASP A 344 4.39 17.55 -5.06
N PRO A 345 4.65 16.55 -4.22
CA PRO A 345 4.14 15.21 -4.45
C PRO A 345 2.66 15.13 -4.07
N ASP A 346 1.87 14.35 -4.82
CA ASP A 346 0.53 13.95 -4.40
C ASP A 346 0.62 12.72 -3.50
N GLY A 347 1.09 12.97 -2.28
CA GLY A 347 1.48 11.94 -1.35
C GLY A 347 2.58 11.05 -1.88
N THR A 348 2.37 9.75 -1.81
CA THR A 348 3.32 8.77 -2.36
C THR A 348 2.92 8.24 -3.73
N ARG A 349 1.93 8.85 -4.40
CA ARG A 349 1.56 8.55 -5.79
C ARG A 349 2.52 9.23 -6.77
N VAL A 350 2.98 8.48 -7.77
CA VAL A 350 3.79 8.99 -8.89
C VAL A 350 3.35 8.34 -10.19
N GLY A 351 2.69 9.12 -11.03
CA GLY A 351 2.28 8.70 -12.37
C GLY A 351 3.47 8.35 -13.26
N ARG A 352 3.26 7.39 -14.15
CA ARG A 352 4.31 6.80 -15.01
C ARG A 352 3.93 6.91 -16.47
N LYS A 353 4.95 6.90 -17.32
CA LYS A 353 4.76 6.90 -18.78
C LYS A 353 4.58 5.48 -19.28
N LEU A 354 3.91 5.30 -20.43
CA LEU A 354 3.72 4.00 -21.07
C LEU A 354 5.03 3.21 -21.25
N LYS A 355 6.12 3.89 -21.63
CA LYS A 355 7.46 3.28 -21.77
C LYS A 355 8.00 2.65 -20.47
N GLN A 356 7.45 3.02 -19.32
CA GLN A 356 7.78 2.47 -18.00
C GLN A 356 6.86 1.31 -17.61
N GLY A 357 5.89 0.90 -18.45
CA GLY A 357 4.96 -0.19 -18.14
C GLY A 357 5.63 -1.53 -17.82
N ILE A 358 6.73 -1.86 -18.53
CA ILE A 358 7.52 -3.08 -18.22
C ILE A 358 8.29 -2.95 -16.92
N TRP A 359 8.83 -1.76 -16.63
CA TRP A 359 9.48 -1.49 -15.35
C TRP A 359 8.46 -1.62 -14.21
N LEU A 360 7.26 -1.05 -14.35
CA LEU A 360 6.16 -1.22 -13.40
C LEU A 360 5.78 -2.70 -13.21
N GLY A 361 5.69 -3.47 -14.29
CA GLY A 361 5.47 -4.91 -14.24
C GLY A 361 6.52 -5.63 -13.40
N LYS A 362 7.81 -5.35 -13.62
CA LYS A 362 8.91 -5.91 -12.80
C LYS A 362 8.74 -5.57 -11.32
N ARG A 363 8.49 -4.29 -11.03
CA ARG A 363 8.36 -3.79 -9.66
C ARG A 363 7.16 -4.37 -8.92
N GLY A 364 6.00 -4.44 -9.57
CA GLY A 364 4.79 -5.04 -8.99
C GLY A 364 4.97 -6.53 -8.70
N ILE A 365 5.61 -7.26 -9.62
CA ILE A 365 5.87 -8.70 -9.43
C ILE A 365 6.92 -8.94 -8.36
N GLU A 366 8.00 -8.17 -8.32
CA GLU A 366 8.96 -8.20 -7.21
C GLU A 366 8.27 -7.96 -5.87
N LEU A 367 7.40 -6.94 -5.78
CA LEU A 367 6.64 -6.64 -4.56
C LEU A 367 5.79 -7.83 -4.13
N LEU A 368 5.04 -8.45 -5.05
CA LEU A 368 4.23 -9.64 -4.72
C LEU A 368 5.12 -10.81 -4.28
N LEU A 369 6.22 -11.08 -4.97
CA LEU A 369 7.11 -12.20 -4.64
C LEU A 369 7.75 -12.08 -3.25
N VAL A 370 8.22 -10.88 -2.86
CA VAL A 370 8.89 -10.69 -1.56
C VAL A 370 7.93 -10.58 -0.38
N ASN A 371 6.63 -10.38 -0.64
CA ASN A 371 5.59 -10.30 0.39
C ASN A 371 4.75 -11.59 0.49
N GLN A 372 5.07 -12.64 -0.28
CA GLN A 372 4.41 -13.92 -0.11
C GLN A 372 4.89 -14.58 1.18
N ARG A 373 3.97 -15.13 1.96
CA ARG A 373 4.30 -15.88 3.17
C ARG A 373 4.80 -17.29 2.85
N ALA A 374 5.50 -17.89 3.82
CA ALA A 374 6.00 -19.26 3.68
C ALA A 374 4.89 -20.29 3.42
N ASN A 375 3.68 -20.06 3.97
CA ASN A 375 2.50 -20.90 3.73
C ASN A 375 1.81 -20.64 2.37
N GLY A 376 2.32 -19.69 1.56
CA GLY A 376 1.82 -19.34 0.24
C GLY A 376 0.81 -18.18 0.18
N SER A 377 0.40 -17.61 1.31
CA SER A 377 -0.58 -16.52 1.33
C SER A 377 0.02 -15.13 1.11
N TRP A 378 -0.85 -14.17 0.83
CA TRP A 378 -0.64 -12.75 1.07
C TRP A 378 -1.67 -12.28 2.10
N ASP A 379 -1.19 -11.76 3.23
CA ASP A 379 -1.99 -11.53 4.43
C ASP A 379 -1.69 -10.16 5.09
N ASP A 380 -1.23 -9.19 4.31
CA ASP A 380 -0.97 -7.82 4.76
C ASP A 380 -2.25 -7.03 5.03
N SER A 381 -3.40 -7.47 4.53
CA SER A 381 -4.70 -6.87 4.84
C SER A 381 -5.03 -6.88 6.34
N THR A 382 -5.75 -5.85 6.77
CA THR A 382 -6.40 -5.77 8.09
C THR A 382 -7.90 -5.55 7.97
N TYR A 383 -8.43 -5.69 6.76
CA TYR A 383 -9.85 -5.57 6.46
C TYR A 383 -10.66 -6.67 7.15
N ASP A 384 -11.44 -6.28 8.14
CA ASP A 384 -12.32 -7.17 8.91
C ASP A 384 -13.68 -6.50 9.01
N PHE A 385 -14.57 -6.87 8.09
CA PHE A 385 -15.91 -6.34 8.04
C PHE A 385 -16.83 -7.08 9.02
N GLY A 386 -17.56 -6.33 9.84
CA GLY A 386 -18.61 -6.90 10.71
C GLY A 386 -18.10 -7.66 11.94
N GLY A 387 -16.79 -7.71 12.18
CA GLY A 387 -16.18 -8.36 13.35
C GLY A 387 -16.39 -9.88 13.38
N THR A 388 -16.62 -10.51 12.22
CA THR A 388 -16.93 -11.94 12.09
C THR A 388 -15.69 -12.82 11.90
N ALA A 389 -14.50 -12.31 12.25
CA ALA A 389 -13.22 -12.95 11.98
C ALA A 389 -13.05 -13.28 10.48
N SER A 390 -13.33 -12.29 9.62
CA SER A 390 -13.44 -12.52 8.17
C SER A 390 -12.09 -12.56 7.44
N LEU A 391 -11.01 -12.15 8.12
CA LEU A 391 -9.65 -12.08 7.56
C LEU A 391 -9.19 -13.35 6.80
N PRO A 392 -9.42 -14.60 7.26
CA PRO A 392 -9.03 -15.78 6.49
C PRO A 392 -9.65 -15.82 5.08
N ASN A 393 -10.92 -15.41 4.95
CA ASN A 393 -11.61 -15.33 3.66
C ASN A 393 -11.03 -14.20 2.78
N VAL A 394 -10.69 -13.05 3.39
CA VAL A 394 -10.02 -11.94 2.71
C VAL A 394 -8.64 -12.37 2.19
N TYR A 395 -7.84 -13.06 3.02
CA TYR A 395 -6.52 -13.55 2.62
C TYR A 395 -6.60 -14.58 1.49
N LEU A 396 -7.60 -15.45 1.47
CA LEU A 396 -7.85 -16.34 0.33
C LEU A 396 -8.15 -15.55 -0.96
N ALA A 397 -8.99 -14.52 -0.89
CA ALA A 397 -9.31 -13.67 -2.03
C ALA A 397 -8.07 -12.92 -2.56
N ILE A 398 -7.30 -12.29 -1.67
CA ILE A 398 -6.06 -11.57 -2.03
C ILE A 398 -5.02 -12.54 -2.61
N THR A 399 -4.84 -13.72 -2.00
CA THR A 399 -3.91 -14.74 -2.49
C THR A 399 -4.29 -15.23 -3.88
N ALA A 400 -5.58 -15.40 -4.16
CA ALA A 400 -6.07 -15.74 -5.49
C ALA A 400 -5.73 -14.65 -6.52
N LEU A 401 -5.96 -13.38 -6.19
CA LEU A 401 -5.66 -12.25 -7.08
C LEU A 401 -4.16 -12.08 -7.31
N ALA A 402 -3.34 -12.17 -6.26
CA ALA A 402 -1.88 -12.14 -6.38
C ALA A 402 -1.38 -13.28 -7.27
N GLY A 403 -1.91 -14.49 -7.10
CA GLY A 403 -1.61 -15.64 -7.96
C GLY A 403 -1.97 -15.41 -9.44
N VAL A 404 -3.11 -14.77 -9.72
CA VAL A 404 -3.50 -14.38 -11.09
C VAL A 404 -2.51 -13.36 -11.66
N ALA A 405 -2.19 -12.30 -10.92
CA ALA A 405 -1.22 -11.29 -11.34
C ALA A 405 0.15 -11.91 -11.68
N LEU A 406 0.64 -12.81 -10.84
CA LEU A 406 1.90 -13.53 -11.08
C LEU A 406 1.86 -14.36 -12.37
N MET A 407 0.76 -15.08 -12.64
CA MET A 407 0.62 -15.87 -13.87
C MET A 407 0.57 -15.00 -15.13
N GLU A 408 -0.15 -13.89 -15.10
CA GLU A 408 -0.28 -12.94 -16.22
C GLU A 408 1.06 -12.25 -16.56
N TRP A 409 1.94 -12.11 -15.58
CA TRP A 409 3.28 -11.53 -15.73
C TRP A 409 4.42 -12.57 -15.63
N ARG A 410 4.12 -13.86 -15.85
CA ARG A 410 5.11 -14.94 -15.76
C ARG A 410 6.36 -14.68 -16.61
N ASP A 411 6.21 -13.99 -17.75
CA ASP A 411 7.31 -13.67 -18.67
C ASP A 411 8.37 -12.75 -18.06
N VAL A 412 8.04 -12.00 -17.00
CA VAL A 412 8.96 -11.05 -16.38
C VAL A 412 9.92 -11.72 -15.39
N HIS A 413 9.47 -12.76 -14.68
CA HIS A 413 10.27 -13.43 -13.65
C HIS A 413 9.89 -14.92 -13.46
N PRO A 414 10.01 -15.77 -14.50
CA PRO A 414 9.45 -17.12 -14.49
C PRO A 414 9.96 -18.00 -13.33
N ALA A 415 11.27 -17.94 -13.03
CA ALA A 415 11.90 -18.74 -11.98
C ALA A 415 11.36 -18.44 -10.57
N GLY A 416 10.91 -17.21 -10.32
CA GLY A 416 10.31 -16.80 -9.06
C GLY A 416 8.80 -16.99 -9.02
N VAL A 417 8.14 -16.72 -10.15
CA VAL A 417 6.68 -16.84 -10.32
C VAL A 417 6.21 -18.28 -10.16
N ASP A 418 6.84 -19.26 -10.82
CA ASP A 418 6.33 -20.64 -10.83
C ASP A 418 6.25 -21.26 -9.42
N PRO A 419 7.31 -21.21 -8.58
CA PRO A 419 7.21 -21.69 -7.20
C PRO A 419 6.20 -20.90 -6.36
N ALA A 420 6.09 -19.58 -6.56
CA ALA A 420 5.16 -18.75 -5.81
C ALA A 420 3.69 -19.08 -6.14
N VAL A 421 3.37 -19.29 -7.41
CA VAL A 421 2.03 -19.72 -7.86
C VAL A 421 1.69 -21.11 -7.32
N GLU A 422 2.66 -22.02 -7.24
CA GLU A 422 2.45 -23.34 -6.65
C GLU A 422 2.12 -23.28 -5.14
N ARG A 423 2.84 -22.43 -4.38
CA ARG A 423 2.51 -22.20 -2.97
C ARG A 423 1.15 -21.53 -2.80
N ALA A 424 0.80 -20.58 -3.67
CA ALA A 424 -0.53 -19.96 -3.68
C ALA A 424 -1.62 -21.02 -3.92
N ALA A 425 -1.40 -21.94 -4.87
CA ALA A 425 -2.33 -23.04 -5.11
C ALA A 425 -2.46 -23.95 -3.87
N ASP A 426 -1.38 -24.26 -3.16
CA ASP A 426 -1.43 -25.06 -1.92
C ASP A 426 -2.25 -24.36 -0.83
N PHE A 427 -2.03 -23.06 -0.64
CA PHE A 427 -2.83 -22.25 0.29
C PHE A 427 -4.31 -22.24 -0.09
N LEU A 428 -4.63 -22.04 -1.37
CA LEU A 428 -5.99 -21.94 -1.89
C LEU A 428 -6.71 -23.30 -2.01
N LEU A 429 -6.00 -24.43 -1.93
CA LEU A 429 -6.58 -25.77 -1.90
C LEU A 429 -6.95 -26.22 -0.48
N ASN A 430 -6.26 -25.69 0.54
CA ASN A 430 -6.44 -26.06 1.94
C ASN A 430 -7.65 -25.33 2.58
N GLU A 431 -8.69 -26.08 2.94
CA GLU A 431 -9.89 -25.52 3.58
C GLU A 431 -9.68 -25.09 5.03
N GLN A 432 -8.57 -25.47 5.68
CA GLN A 432 -8.23 -24.94 7.02
C GLN A 432 -7.93 -23.44 7.01
N ASN A 433 -7.63 -22.88 5.83
CA ASN A 433 -7.41 -21.45 5.63
C ASN A 433 -8.72 -20.67 5.43
N LEU A 434 -9.87 -21.34 5.35
CA LEU A 434 -11.18 -20.73 5.17
C LEU A 434 -11.85 -20.47 6.53
N ALA A 435 -12.60 -19.38 6.64
CA ALA A 435 -13.52 -19.13 7.75
C ALA A 435 -14.96 -19.45 7.31
N PRO A 436 -15.42 -20.72 7.39
CA PRO A 436 -16.72 -21.13 6.82
C PRO A 436 -17.93 -20.57 7.57
N LYS A 437 -17.74 -20.11 8.81
CA LYS A 437 -18.79 -19.49 9.63
C LYS A 437 -18.97 -18.01 9.34
N ASP A 438 -17.98 -17.37 8.73
CA ASP A 438 -18.11 -16.00 8.28
C ASP A 438 -19.04 -15.96 7.07
N ARG A 439 -20.10 -15.16 7.16
CA ARG A 439 -21.13 -15.05 6.12
C ARG A 439 -20.91 -13.85 5.22
N ASN A 440 -20.01 -12.95 5.60
CA ASN A 440 -19.79 -11.69 4.90
C ASN A 440 -18.78 -11.90 3.77
N GLU A 441 -17.61 -12.47 4.03
CA GLU A 441 -16.51 -12.50 3.04
C GLU A 441 -16.36 -13.83 2.30
N ILE A 442 -17.06 -14.88 2.72
CA ILE A 442 -16.94 -16.23 2.14
C ILE A 442 -17.28 -16.26 0.64
N ALA A 443 -18.26 -15.45 0.21
CA ALA A 443 -18.65 -15.34 -1.19
C ALA A 443 -17.48 -14.84 -2.06
N TRP A 444 -16.73 -13.85 -1.57
CA TRP A 444 -15.55 -13.32 -2.25
C TRP A 444 -14.41 -14.35 -2.29
N ALA A 445 -14.15 -15.03 -1.17
CA ALA A 445 -13.16 -16.09 -1.12
C ALA A 445 -13.42 -17.16 -2.18
N HIS A 446 -14.67 -17.62 -2.30
CA HIS A 446 -15.04 -18.61 -3.31
C HIS A 446 -14.94 -18.08 -4.75
N ALA A 447 -15.46 -16.88 -5.01
CA ALA A 447 -15.43 -16.29 -6.34
C ALA A 447 -13.99 -16.08 -6.85
N TYR A 448 -13.12 -15.49 -6.04
CA TYR A 448 -11.73 -15.23 -6.45
C TYR A 448 -10.89 -16.52 -6.52
N ARG A 449 -11.09 -17.50 -5.63
CA ARG A 449 -10.48 -18.84 -5.79
C ARG A 449 -10.86 -19.47 -7.12
N LEU A 450 -12.11 -19.33 -7.55
CA LEU A 450 -12.57 -19.85 -8.84
C LEU A 450 -11.89 -19.15 -10.02
N ILE A 451 -11.73 -17.81 -9.95
CA ILE A 451 -10.97 -17.03 -10.94
C ILE A 451 -9.51 -17.49 -10.99
N PHE A 452 -8.87 -17.71 -9.84
CA PHE A 452 -7.50 -18.23 -9.79
C PHE A 452 -7.40 -19.61 -10.46
N PHE A 453 -8.27 -20.55 -10.11
CA PHE A 453 -8.19 -21.90 -10.67
C PHE A 453 -8.48 -21.94 -12.17
N GLU A 454 -9.27 -21.02 -12.71
CA GLU A 454 -9.42 -20.85 -14.15
C GLU A 454 -8.07 -20.54 -14.82
N HIS A 455 -7.34 -19.53 -14.32
CA HIS A 455 -6.00 -19.19 -14.83
C HIS A 455 -5.00 -20.33 -14.62
N TYR A 456 -5.00 -20.94 -13.43
CA TYR A 456 -4.10 -22.03 -13.07
C TYR A 456 -4.28 -23.27 -13.98
N LEU A 457 -5.52 -23.60 -14.36
CA LEU A 457 -5.79 -24.71 -15.28
C LEU A 457 -5.27 -24.45 -16.70
N ARG A 458 -5.26 -23.18 -17.14
CA ARG A 458 -4.69 -22.77 -18.44
C ARG A 458 -3.17 -22.62 -18.40
N ASN A 459 -2.59 -22.34 -17.25
CA ASN A 459 -1.15 -22.17 -17.09
C ASN A 459 -0.41 -23.49 -17.42
N PRO A 460 0.51 -23.53 -18.41
CA PRO A 460 1.26 -24.74 -18.74
C PRO A 460 2.21 -25.20 -17.63
N ALA A 461 2.69 -24.31 -16.77
CA ALA A 461 3.61 -24.63 -15.68
C ALA A 461 2.92 -25.20 -14.42
N ALA A 462 1.59 -25.16 -14.36
CA ALA A 462 0.81 -25.60 -13.21
C ALA A 462 0.89 -27.12 -13.00
N LYS A 463 1.30 -27.53 -11.79
CA LYS A 463 1.53 -28.95 -11.44
C LYS A 463 0.32 -29.66 -10.87
N LYS A 464 -0.64 -28.93 -10.28
CA LYS A 464 -1.77 -29.49 -9.51
C LYS A 464 -3.11 -29.39 -10.23
N LYS A 465 -3.13 -29.49 -11.57
CA LYS A 465 -4.35 -29.26 -12.39
C LYS A 465 -5.52 -30.18 -12.02
N ALA A 466 -5.27 -31.43 -11.64
CA ALA A 466 -6.33 -32.34 -11.22
C ALA A 466 -7.01 -31.87 -9.93
N ALA A 467 -6.23 -31.58 -8.88
CA ALA A 467 -6.73 -31.05 -7.62
C ALA A 467 -7.44 -29.70 -7.79
N ALA A 468 -6.86 -28.80 -8.59
CA ALA A 468 -7.46 -27.51 -8.94
C ALA A 468 -8.81 -27.67 -9.64
N ARG A 469 -8.95 -28.61 -10.58
CA ARG A 469 -10.22 -28.89 -11.27
C ARG A 469 -11.28 -29.43 -10.32
N THR A 470 -10.91 -30.37 -9.44
CA THR A 470 -11.81 -30.90 -8.41
C THR A 470 -12.26 -29.77 -7.49
N LYS A 471 -11.33 -28.92 -7.03
CA LYS A 471 -11.67 -27.78 -6.17
C LYS A 471 -12.57 -26.76 -6.89
N ALA A 472 -12.28 -26.42 -8.14
CA ALA A 472 -13.13 -25.51 -8.92
C ALA A 472 -14.57 -26.01 -9.05
N ARG A 473 -14.78 -27.32 -9.27
CA ARG A 473 -16.13 -27.93 -9.28
C ARG A 473 -16.81 -27.82 -7.92
N ALA A 474 -16.09 -28.08 -6.83
CA ALA A 474 -16.62 -27.92 -5.48
C ALA A 474 -16.99 -26.46 -5.20
N LEU A 475 -16.14 -25.50 -5.55
CA LEU A 475 -16.41 -24.07 -5.39
C LEU A 475 -17.65 -23.60 -6.17
N VAL A 476 -17.84 -24.10 -7.39
CA VAL A 476 -19.08 -23.84 -8.12
C VAL A 476 -20.28 -24.37 -7.34
N LYS A 477 -20.22 -25.60 -6.84
CA LYS A 477 -21.31 -26.17 -6.04
C LYS A 477 -21.61 -25.32 -4.80
N GLU A 478 -20.60 -24.91 -4.04
CA GLU A 478 -20.77 -24.03 -2.87
C GLU A 478 -21.40 -22.68 -3.25
N LEU A 479 -21.00 -22.10 -4.38
CA LEU A 479 -21.63 -20.87 -4.88
C LEU A 479 -23.08 -21.11 -5.30
N VAL A 480 -23.41 -22.22 -5.98
CA VAL A 480 -24.80 -22.55 -6.33
C VAL A 480 -25.64 -22.75 -5.07
N ASP A 481 -25.16 -23.55 -4.11
CA ASP A 481 -25.89 -23.89 -2.89
C ASP A 481 -26.10 -22.67 -1.96
N SER A 482 -25.20 -21.69 -2.03
CA SER A 482 -25.30 -20.45 -1.23
C SER A 482 -26.13 -19.34 -1.88
N GLN A 483 -26.62 -19.55 -3.10
CA GLN A 483 -27.51 -18.59 -3.76
C GLN A 483 -28.81 -18.46 -2.95
N LEU A 484 -29.22 -17.22 -2.69
CA LEU A 484 -30.49 -16.97 -2.00
C LEU A 484 -31.67 -17.29 -2.92
N SER A 485 -32.86 -17.53 -2.36
CA SER A 485 -34.10 -17.74 -3.13
C SER A 485 -34.45 -16.57 -4.07
N SER A 486 -33.92 -15.37 -3.79
CA SER A 486 -34.02 -14.19 -4.65
C SER A 486 -33.14 -14.25 -5.90
N GLY A 487 -32.26 -15.25 -6.04
CA GLY A 487 -31.21 -15.35 -7.05
C GLY A 487 -29.93 -14.58 -6.73
N ALA A 488 -29.92 -13.72 -5.70
CA ALA A 488 -28.74 -12.97 -5.30
C ALA A 488 -27.81 -13.78 -4.39
N TRP A 489 -26.55 -13.35 -4.30
CA TRP A 489 -25.64 -13.70 -3.21
C TRP A 489 -25.52 -12.57 -2.21
N ARG A 490 -25.03 -12.89 -1.01
CA ARG A 490 -24.83 -11.90 0.05
C ARG A 490 -23.36 -11.72 0.42
N HIS A 491 -23.07 -10.50 0.80
CA HIS A 491 -22.01 -10.15 1.73
C HIS A 491 -22.71 -10.01 3.11
N GLU A 492 -23.11 -8.81 3.50
CA GLU A 492 -24.01 -8.59 4.65
C GLU A 492 -25.49 -8.85 4.33
N TYR A 493 -25.89 -8.45 3.13
CA TYR A 493 -27.24 -8.50 2.60
C TYR A 493 -27.19 -8.98 1.15
N ALA A 494 -28.34 -9.30 0.55
CA ALA A 494 -28.43 -9.64 -0.86
C ALA A 494 -27.92 -8.48 -1.72
N ASN A 495 -26.81 -8.72 -2.42
CA ASN A 495 -25.91 -7.69 -2.88
C ASN A 495 -25.68 -7.79 -4.40
N PRO A 496 -26.00 -6.74 -5.18
CA PRO A 496 -25.85 -6.74 -6.64
C PRO A 496 -24.43 -6.93 -7.14
N PHE A 497 -23.43 -6.36 -6.45
CA PHE A 497 -22.04 -6.41 -6.90
C PHE A 497 -21.37 -7.74 -6.53
N VAL A 498 -21.67 -8.32 -5.36
CA VAL A 498 -21.32 -9.72 -5.05
C VAL A 498 -21.93 -10.65 -6.10
N THR A 499 -23.20 -10.42 -6.44
CA THR A 499 -23.93 -11.21 -7.45
C THR A 499 -23.28 -11.10 -8.83
N ALA A 500 -22.92 -9.88 -9.25
CA ALA A 500 -22.21 -9.64 -10.50
C ALA A 500 -20.82 -10.31 -10.53
N THR A 501 -20.05 -10.24 -9.44
CA THR A 501 -18.76 -10.92 -9.32
C THR A 501 -18.89 -12.44 -9.43
N ILE A 502 -19.90 -13.05 -8.80
CA ILE A 502 -20.10 -14.50 -8.87
C ILE A 502 -20.55 -14.92 -10.27
N ILE A 503 -21.46 -14.18 -10.93
CA ILE A 503 -21.81 -14.42 -12.33
C ILE A 503 -20.55 -14.41 -13.21
N HIS A 504 -19.66 -13.43 -13.00
CA HIS A 504 -18.40 -13.33 -13.73
C HIS A 504 -17.46 -14.51 -13.46
N ALA A 505 -17.25 -14.87 -12.19
CA ALA A 505 -16.43 -16.02 -11.81
C ALA A 505 -16.95 -17.33 -12.41
N LEU A 506 -18.27 -17.56 -12.37
CA LEU A 506 -18.92 -18.71 -13.00
C LEU A 506 -18.77 -18.70 -14.53
N ALA A 507 -18.95 -17.55 -15.18
CA ALA A 507 -18.75 -17.42 -16.63
C ALA A 507 -17.31 -17.76 -17.04
N ARG A 508 -16.31 -17.38 -16.23
CA ARG A 508 -14.91 -17.76 -16.44
C ARG A 508 -14.69 -19.25 -16.23
N ALA A 509 -15.24 -19.84 -15.17
CA ALA A 509 -15.14 -21.28 -14.89
C ALA A 509 -15.66 -22.14 -16.07
N LYS A 510 -16.71 -21.69 -16.76
CA LYS A 510 -17.21 -22.33 -17.99
C LYS A 510 -16.13 -22.42 -19.08
N ARG A 511 -15.27 -21.40 -19.23
CA ARG A 511 -14.13 -21.41 -20.19
C ARG A 511 -13.10 -22.49 -19.84
N ALA A 512 -12.92 -22.79 -18.56
CA ALA A 512 -12.10 -23.91 -18.09
C ALA A 512 -12.83 -25.28 -18.11
N ARG A 513 -14.01 -25.36 -18.73
CA ARG A 513 -14.86 -26.56 -18.82
C ARG A 513 -15.29 -27.11 -17.45
N VAL A 514 -15.54 -26.20 -16.49
CA VAL A 514 -16.20 -26.51 -15.21
C VAL A 514 -17.71 -26.25 -15.37
N PRO A 515 -18.61 -27.20 -15.06
CA PRO A 515 -20.06 -26.99 -15.13
C PRO A 515 -20.50 -25.89 -14.15
N THR A 516 -21.38 -24.97 -14.55
CA THR A 516 -21.69 -23.74 -13.79
C THR A 516 -23.16 -23.52 -13.41
N GLY A 517 -24.07 -24.42 -13.80
CA GLY A 517 -25.51 -24.32 -13.49
C GLY A 517 -26.19 -23.17 -14.26
N GLN A 518 -26.81 -23.46 -15.40
CA GLN A 518 -27.44 -22.43 -16.24
C GLN A 518 -28.60 -21.73 -15.51
N ASP A 519 -29.41 -22.48 -14.77
CA ASP A 519 -30.55 -21.96 -14.01
C ASP A 519 -30.10 -20.98 -12.91
N THR A 520 -28.99 -21.28 -12.23
CA THR A 520 -28.38 -20.40 -11.23
C THR A 520 -28.03 -19.05 -11.83
N LEU A 521 -27.39 -19.04 -13.02
CA LEU A 521 -27.03 -17.81 -13.72
C LEU A 521 -28.27 -17.03 -14.19
N GLU A 522 -29.31 -17.72 -14.66
CA GLU A 522 -30.54 -17.07 -15.07
C GLU A 522 -31.24 -16.37 -13.90
N GLN A 523 -31.35 -17.03 -12.75
CA GLN A 523 -31.92 -16.46 -11.53
C GLN A 523 -31.10 -15.28 -11.02
N ALA A 524 -29.77 -15.40 -11.03
CA ALA A 524 -28.87 -14.31 -10.66
C ALA A 524 -29.05 -13.07 -11.54
N GLY A 525 -29.11 -13.27 -12.86
CA GLY A 525 -29.39 -12.19 -13.80
C GLY A 525 -30.75 -11.53 -13.53
N LYS A 526 -31.81 -12.30 -13.23
CA LYS A 526 -33.14 -11.76 -12.88
C LYS A 526 -33.05 -10.89 -11.63
N SER A 527 -32.35 -11.37 -10.61
CA SER A 527 -32.13 -10.66 -9.35
C SER A 527 -31.38 -9.33 -9.54
N LEU A 528 -30.34 -9.35 -10.38
CA LEU A 528 -29.54 -8.18 -10.68
C LEU A 528 -30.33 -7.15 -11.51
N LEU A 529 -31.13 -7.60 -12.48
CA LEU A 529 -31.95 -6.74 -13.33
C LEU A 529 -32.97 -5.95 -12.50
N GLN A 530 -33.55 -6.56 -11.45
CA GLN A 530 -34.48 -5.89 -10.53
C GLN A 530 -33.83 -4.71 -9.77
N ARG A 531 -32.50 -4.62 -9.75
CA ARG A 531 -31.75 -3.56 -9.06
C ARG A 531 -31.24 -2.46 -9.99
N ARG A 532 -31.37 -2.68 -11.30
CA ARG A 532 -30.99 -1.73 -12.34
C ARG A 532 -32.05 -0.65 -12.48
N GLY A 533 -31.66 0.60 -12.30
CA GLY A 533 -32.48 1.77 -12.60
C GLY A 533 -32.70 1.94 -14.10
N GLN A 534 -33.66 2.80 -14.46
CA GLN A 534 -33.93 3.13 -15.87
C GLN A 534 -32.71 3.77 -16.56
N ASP A 535 -31.94 4.54 -15.80
CA ASP A 535 -30.68 5.18 -16.21
C ASP A 535 -29.47 4.24 -16.15
N GLY A 536 -29.67 2.94 -15.88
CA GLY A 536 -28.60 1.95 -15.80
C GLY A 536 -27.79 1.97 -14.49
N THR A 537 -28.16 2.82 -13.52
CA THR A 537 -27.53 2.81 -12.19
C THR A 537 -27.96 1.60 -11.38
N PHE A 538 -27.19 1.21 -10.37
CA PHE A 538 -27.52 0.09 -9.48
C PHE A 538 -27.61 0.54 -8.03
N SER A 539 -28.58 0.03 -7.27
CA SER A 539 -28.67 0.22 -5.82
C SER A 539 -27.68 -0.68 -5.06
N TYR A 540 -27.38 -0.37 -3.79
CA TYR A 540 -26.53 -1.23 -2.95
C TYR A 540 -27.25 -2.50 -2.50
N GLY A 541 -28.52 -2.40 -2.09
CA GLY A 541 -29.30 -3.53 -1.56
C GLY A 541 -30.53 -3.89 -2.40
N GLN A 542 -31.11 -5.04 -2.07
CA GLN A 542 -32.40 -5.53 -2.60
C GLN A 542 -33.63 -4.84 -1.97
N ARG A 543 -33.45 -4.05 -0.92
CA ARG A 543 -34.53 -3.24 -0.32
C ARG A 543 -34.49 -1.82 -0.89
N GLY A 544 -35.66 -1.26 -1.20
CA GLY A 544 -35.79 0.11 -1.71
C GLY A 544 -35.82 0.22 -3.24
N ARG A 545 -35.72 1.47 -3.72
CA ARG A 545 -35.82 1.83 -5.15
C ARG A 545 -34.65 1.26 -5.93
N ALA A 546 -34.92 0.76 -7.14
CA ALA A 546 -33.89 0.36 -8.09
C ALA A 546 -33.07 1.58 -8.57
N GLY A 547 -31.78 1.37 -8.79
CA GLY A 547 -30.85 2.43 -9.15
C GLY A 547 -30.40 3.30 -7.96
N SER A 548 -29.51 4.24 -8.26
CA SER A 548 -29.00 5.26 -7.32
C SER A 548 -28.54 6.48 -8.12
N ALA A 549 -27.98 7.49 -7.46
CA ALA A 549 -27.35 8.59 -8.20
C ALA A 549 -26.19 8.04 -9.07
N PRO A 550 -26.03 8.46 -10.35
CA PRO A 550 -24.92 8.02 -11.20
C PRO A 550 -23.54 8.19 -10.54
N GLN A 551 -23.37 9.28 -9.80
CA GLN A 551 -22.15 9.56 -9.02
C GLN A 551 -21.83 8.50 -7.96
N ALA A 552 -22.85 7.88 -7.38
CA ALA A 552 -22.73 6.83 -6.37
C ALA A 552 -22.64 5.42 -6.98
N ALA A 553 -23.07 5.26 -8.25
CA ALA A 553 -23.14 3.98 -8.94
C ALA A 553 -21.97 3.73 -9.90
N ALA A 554 -21.26 4.79 -10.29
CA ALA A 554 -20.28 4.79 -11.37
C ALA A 554 -19.23 3.68 -11.27
N GLY A 555 -18.77 3.35 -10.06
CA GLY A 555 -17.82 2.26 -9.81
C GLY A 555 -18.38 0.86 -10.11
N ARG A 556 -19.59 0.57 -9.62
CA ARG A 556 -20.23 -0.75 -9.74
C ARG A 556 -20.97 -1.00 -11.07
N MET A 557 -21.34 0.07 -11.79
CA MET A 557 -22.11 -0.02 -13.04
C MET A 557 -21.48 -0.95 -14.09
N PRO A 558 -20.18 -0.83 -14.43
CA PRO A 558 -19.59 -1.66 -15.49
C PRO A 558 -19.69 -3.16 -15.23
N LEU A 559 -19.34 -3.60 -14.02
CA LEU A 559 -19.37 -5.03 -13.68
C LEU A 559 -20.79 -5.58 -13.61
N CYS A 560 -21.73 -4.81 -13.05
CA CYS A 560 -23.13 -5.21 -12.98
C CYS A 560 -23.75 -5.32 -14.39
N GLU A 561 -23.46 -4.36 -15.27
CA GLU A 561 -23.97 -4.39 -16.64
C GLU A 561 -23.33 -5.52 -17.46
N LEU A 562 -22.04 -5.79 -17.26
CA LEU A 562 -21.38 -6.96 -17.85
C LEU A 562 -22.04 -8.27 -17.40
N ALA A 563 -22.35 -8.41 -16.12
CA ALA A 563 -23.04 -9.60 -15.60
C ALA A 563 -24.45 -9.77 -16.20
N LEU A 564 -25.18 -8.67 -16.43
CA LEU A 564 -26.45 -8.72 -17.15
C LEU A 564 -26.27 -9.12 -18.63
N LEU A 565 -25.23 -8.61 -19.30
CA LEU A 565 -24.92 -9.02 -20.68
C LEU A 565 -24.61 -10.52 -20.75
N LEU A 566 -23.78 -11.04 -19.85
CA LEU A 566 -23.42 -12.47 -19.76
C LEU A 566 -24.62 -13.39 -19.50
N THR A 567 -25.71 -12.86 -18.93
CA THR A 567 -26.95 -13.60 -18.65
C THR A 567 -28.07 -13.31 -19.66
N GLY A 568 -27.77 -12.58 -20.74
CA GLY A 568 -28.72 -12.24 -21.80
C GLY A 568 -29.79 -11.22 -21.37
N LYS A 569 -29.51 -10.40 -20.35
CA LYS A 569 -30.45 -9.41 -19.78
C LYS A 569 -30.01 -7.97 -20.00
N SER A 570 -28.97 -7.76 -20.80
CA SER A 570 -28.51 -6.45 -21.26
C SER A 570 -28.02 -6.55 -22.72
N ASP A 571 -27.55 -5.44 -23.26
CA ASP A 571 -27.06 -5.24 -24.62
C ASP A 571 -25.77 -4.41 -24.61
N GLN A 572 -25.09 -4.37 -25.76
CA GLN A 572 -23.82 -3.67 -25.94
C GLN A 572 -23.93 -2.15 -25.73
N GLN A 573 -25.07 -1.54 -26.04
CA GLN A 573 -25.28 -0.10 -25.87
C GLN A 573 -25.27 0.27 -24.39
N LYS A 574 -25.99 -0.49 -23.56
CA LYS A 574 -26.03 -0.28 -22.11
C LYS A 574 -24.68 -0.56 -21.45
N LEU A 575 -23.95 -1.59 -21.88
CA LEU A 575 -22.60 -1.86 -21.40
C LEU A 575 -21.65 -0.68 -21.69
N ALA A 576 -21.64 -0.18 -22.93
CA ALA A 576 -20.84 0.98 -23.31
C ALA A 576 -21.22 2.22 -22.48
N HIS A 577 -22.51 2.46 -22.27
CA HIS A 577 -22.99 3.56 -21.42
C HIS A 577 -22.51 3.44 -19.97
N ALA A 578 -22.51 2.23 -19.40
CA ALA A 578 -21.99 1.98 -18.06
C ALA A 578 -20.49 2.31 -17.96
N VAL A 579 -19.71 1.93 -18.97
CA VAL A 579 -18.27 2.27 -19.05
C VAL A 579 -18.06 3.78 -19.17
N GLU A 580 -18.76 4.46 -20.09
CA GLU A 580 -18.70 5.92 -20.27
C GLU A 580 -19.02 6.67 -18.98
N THR A 581 -20.09 6.26 -18.28
CA THR A 581 -20.50 6.84 -17.00
C THR A 581 -19.46 6.63 -15.91
N SER A 582 -18.80 5.46 -15.89
CA SER A 582 -17.74 5.17 -14.94
C SER A 582 -16.51 6.08 -15.11
N PHE A 583 -16.16 6.43 -16.36
CA PHE A 583 -15.10 7.40 -16.63
C PHE A 583 -15.52 8.82 -16.23
N LYS A 584 -16.75 9.22 -16.59
CA LYS A 584 -17.30 10.55 -16.28
C LYS A 584 -17.24 10.90 -14.78
N HIS A 585 -17.33 9.89 -13.91
CA HIS A 585 -17.36 10.07 -12.46
C HIS A 585 -16.13 9.48 -11.74
N HIS A 586 -15.06 9.14 -12.47
CA HIS A 586 -13.87 8.52 -11.89
C HIS A 586 -13.22 9.36 -10.80
N ASP A 587 -13.17 10.68 -10.95
CA ASP A 587 -12.55 11.59 -9.97
C ASP A 587 -13.18 11.49 -8.58
N LEU A 588 -14.47 11.12 -8.48
CA LEU A 588 -15.13 10.90 -7.19
C LEU A 588 -14.58 9.66 -6.48
N LEU A 589 -14.27 8.60 -7.24
CA LEU A 589 -13.65 7.38 -6.71
C LEU A 589 -12.19 7.64 -6.31
N ASP A 590 -11.42 8.35 -7.15
CA ASP A 590 -10.02 8.68 -6.81
C ASP A 590 -9.93 9.61 -5.60
N THR A 591 -10.88 10.54 -5.43
CA THR A 591 -10.93 11.44 -4.27
C THR A 591 -11.09 10.71 -2.94
N VAL A 592 -11.85 9.61 -2.93
CA VAL A 592 -12.05 8.79 -1.71
C VAL A 592 -11.00 7.68 -1.58
N ARG A 593 -10.14 7.48 -2.56
CA ARG A 593 -9.05 6.50 -2.48
C ARG A 593 -8.16 6.82 -1.28
N LYS A 594 -7.64 5.77 -0.64
CA LYS A 594 -6.89 5.78 0.62
C LYS A 594 -7.72 6.00 1.89
N TYR A 595 -9.02 6.24 1.80
CA TYR A 595 -9.93 6.08 2.96
C TYR A 595 -10.34 4.62 3.14
N ASP A 596 -10.44 4.21 4.41
CA ASP A 596 -10.87 2.86 4.81
C ASP A 596 -12.40 2.69 4.90
N ASP A 597 -13.18 3.73 4.61
CA ASP A 597 -14.65 3.68 4.62
C ASP A 597 -15.23 4.58 3.52
N HIS A 598 -16.55 4.60 3.42
CA HIS A 598 -17.33 5.52 2.60
C HIS A 598 -17.10 6.96 3.05
N ALA A 599 -16.46 7.75 2.19
CA ALA A 599 -15.86 9.02 2.61
C ALA A 599 -16.59 10.27 2.11
N ASP A 600 -17.32 10.18 0.99
CA ASP A 600 -17.99 11.32 0.37
C ASP A 600 -19.52 11.35 0.60
N ARG A 601 -20.17 12.38 0.06
CA ARG A 601 -21.63 12.54 0.14
C ARG A 601 -22.43 11.52 -0.68
N TYR A 602 -21.77 10.79 -1.57
CA TYR A 602 -22.37 9.75 -2.40
C TYR A 602 -22.14 8.36 -1.82
N HIS A 603 -21.44 8.30 -0.68
CA HIS A 603 -20.99 7.06 -0.05
C HIS A 603 -20.14 6.22 -1.00
N ASN A 604 -19.16 6.84 -1.66
CA ASN A 604 -18.08 6.12 -2.34
C ASN A 604 -17.03 5.68 -1.30
N GLY A 605 -16.61 4.41 -1.37
CA GLY A 605 -15.62 3.83 -0.45
C GLY A 605 -14.26 3.64 -1.13
N GLY A 606 -13.19 4.12 -0.49
CA GLY A 606 -11.83 4.03 -1.03
C GLY A 606 -11.30 2.60 -1.17
N PHE A 607 -11.78 1.69 -0.32
CA PHE A 607 -11.44 0.27 -0.31
C PHE A 607 -12.05 -0.54 -1.46
N PHE A 608 -12.92 0.07 -2.28
CA PHE A 608 -13.49 -0.54 -3.49
C PHE A 608 -12.83 -0.06 -4.79
N PHE A 609 -11.85 0.83 -4.73
CA PHE A 609 -11.34 1.51 -5.91
C PHE A 609 -10.76 0.55 -6.96
N TRP A 610 -9.86 -0.38 -6.58
CA TRP A 610 -9.29 -1.38 -7.50
C TRP A 610 -10.31 -2.44 -7.92
N TYR A 611 -11.30 -2.73 -7.08
CA TYR A 611 -12.42 -3.59 -7.46
C TYR A 611 -13.23 -2.99 -8.62
N ASP A 612 -13.57 -1.70 -8.52
CA ASP A 612 -14.28 -0.96 -9.56
C ASP A 612 -13.44 -0.84 -10.84
N MET A 613 -12.13 -0.61 -10.70
CA MET A 613 -11.18 -0.57 -11.82
C MET A 613 -11.11 -1.92 -12.55
N TYR A 614 -11.03 -3.03 -11.81
CA TYR A 614 -11.03 -4.38 -12.40
C TYR A 614 -12.36 -4.69 -13.09
N GLY A 615 -13.49 -4.34 -12.47
CA GLY A 615 -14.82 -4.51 -13.07
C GLY A 615 -14.98 -3.71 -14.37
N ARG A 616 -14.46 -2.47 -14.40
CA ARG A 616 -14.43 -1.63 -15.60
C ARG A 616 -13.57 -2.23 -16.71
N LEU A 617 -12.39 -2.76 -16.38
CA LEU A 617 -11.51 -3.43 -17.35
C LEU A 617 -12.22 -4.59 -18.05
N GLU A 618 -12.85 -5.48 -17.27
CA GLU A 618 -13.56 -6.64 -17.82
C GLU A 618 -14.75 -6.20 -18.69
N ALA A 619 -15.45 -5.14 -18.30
CA ALA A 619 -16.53 -4.55 -19.10
C ALA A 619 -15.99 -3.97 -20.43
N ILE A 620 -14.87 -3.24 -20.41
CA ILE A 620 -14.21 -2.70 -21.62
C ILE A 620 -13.86 -3.83 -22.58
N ALA A 621 -13.31 -4.94 -22.08
CA ALA A 621 -12.93 -6.09 -22.90
C ALA A 621 -14.13 -6.72 -23.63
N ALA A 622 -15.34 -6.64 -23.03
CA ALA A 622 -16.58 -7.17 -23.59
C ALA A 622 -17.32 -6.23 -24.56
N VAL A 623 -16.87 -4.97 -24.71
CA VAL A 623 -17.43 -4.05 -25.70
C VAL A 623 -17.10 -4.52 -27.12
N GLU A 624 -18.13 -4.74 -27.93
CA GLU A 624 -17.98 -5.19 -29.33
C GLU A 624 -17.58 -4.07 -30.30
N ASP A 625 -18.00 -2.84 -30.03
CA ASP A 625 -17.57 -1.66 -30.79
C ASP A 625 -16.06 -1.45 -30.60
N THR A 626 -15.28 -1.84 -31.60
CA THR A 626 -13.82 -1.85 -31.54
C THR A 626 -13.23 -0.44 -31.42
N ALA A 627 -13.89 0.58 -31.97
CA ALA A 627 -13.46 1.97 -31.89
C ALA A 627 -13.66 2.51 -30.47
N LYS A 628 -14.85 2.31 -29.89
CA LYS A 628 -15.13 2.65 -28.48
C LYS A 628 -14.21 1.90 -27.53
N ARG A 629 -14.07 0.58 -27.71
CA ARG A 629 -13.18 -0.25 -26.88
C ARG A 629 -11.76 0.29 -26.89
N LYS A 630 -11.22 0.67 -28.05
CA LYS A 630 -9.87 1.27 -28.15
C LYS A 630 -9.75 2.56 -27.34
N VAL A 631 -10.74 3.46 -27.43
CA VAL A 631 -10.76 4.71 -26.64
C VAL A 631 -10.81 4.41 -25.14
N PHE A 632 -11.70 3.51 -24.71
CA PHE A 632 -11.80 3.13 -23.31
C PHE A 632 -10.53 2.44 -22.80
N THR A 633 -9.90 1.56 -23.58
CA THR A 633 -8.62 0.95 -23.25
C THR A 633 -7.53 2.01 -23.04
N GLN A 634 -7.46 3.02 -23.90
CA GLN A 634 -6.48 4.11 -23.76
C GLN A 634 -6.74 4.95 -22.50
N GLN A 635 -7.99 5.31 -22.24
CA GLN A 635 -8.37 6.03 -21.02
C GLN A 635 -8.05 5.22 -19.77
N MET A 636 -8.40 3.94 -19.75
CA MET A 636 -8.12 3.04 -18.63
C MET A 636 -6.62 2.87 -18.41
N LEU A 637 -5.84 2.71 -19.48
CA LEU A 637 -4.39 2.59 -19.39
C LEU A 637 -3.76 3.84 -18.77
N GLN A 638 -4.21 5.02 -19.17
CA GLN A 638 -3.73 6.27 -18.59
C GLN A 638 -4.05 6.34 -17.09
N LEU A 639 -5.28 6.02 -16.68
CA LEU A 639 -5.64 5.96 -15.26
C LEU A 639 -4.74 5.00 -14.47
N VAL A 640 -4.54 3.77 -14.95
CA VAL A 640 -3.66 2.79 -14.29
C VAL A 640 -2.23 3.30 -14.21
N LEU A 641 -1.72 3.97 -15.25
CA LEU A 641 -0.37 4.51 -15.25
C LEU A 641 -0.19 5.70 -14.31
N ASP A 642 -1.26 6.42 -13.96
CA ASP A 642 -1.20 7.58 -13.05
C ASP A 642 -1.23 7.20 -11.56
N LEU A 643 -1.63 5.97 -11.25
CA LEU A 643 -1.87 5.47 -9.89
C LEU A 643 -0.71 4.78 -9.13
N PRO A 644 0.44 4.39 -9.73
CA PRO A 644 1.49 3.72 -8.98
C PRO A 644 2.00 4.58 -7.82
N GLU A 645 2.43 3.91 -6.76
CA GLU A 645 3.16 4.53 -5.67
C GLU A 645 4.64 4.76 -6.05
N ILE A 646 5.38 5.48 -5.21
CA ILE A 646 6.80 5.81 -5.43
C ILE A 646 7.68 4.58 -5.68
N ASP A 647 7.32 3.41 -5.14
CA ASP A 647 8.05 2.15 -5.30
C ASP A 647 7.59 1.31 -6.51
N GLY A 648 6.55 1.75 -7.22
CA GLY A 648 5.93 1.06 -8.36
C GLY A 648 4.78 0.11 -7.98
N GLY A 649 4.48 -0.06 -6.69
CA GLY A 649 3.31 -0.79 -6.22
C GLY A 649 2.01 0.00 -6.42
N PHE A 650 0.89 -0.61 -6.05
CA PHE A 650 -0.43 0.03 -6.08
C PHE A 650 -1.16 -0.20 -4.76
N ILE A 651 -2.03 0.74 -4.40
CA ILE A 651 -2.81 0.66 -3.16
C ILE A 651 -4.18 1.32 -3.34
N ASP A 652 -5.18 0.69 -2.73
CA ASP A 652 -6.50 1.29 -2.49
C ASP A 652 -6.50 2.06 -1.18
N SER A 653 -6.37 1.34 -0.07
CA SER A 653 -6.32 1.88 1.28
C SER A 653 -5.34 1.11 2.17
N HIS A 654 -5.03 1.66 3.34
CA HIS A 654 -4.18 1.00 4.32
C HIS A 654 -4.86 -0.26 4.90
N GLU A 655 -6.19 -0.27 4.98
CA GLU A 655 -6.94 -1.41 5.51
C GLU A 655 -6.89 -2.64 4.59
N ILE A 656 -7.13 -2.47 3.28
CA ILE A 656 -7.19 -3.63 2.37
C ILE A 656 -5.81 -4.23 2.10
N GLY A 657 -4.75 -3.42 2.19
CA GLY A 657 -3.36 -3.85 2.02
C GLY A 657 -2.78 -3.52 0.65
N LYS A 658 -1.45 -3.46 0.59
CA LYS A 658 -0.70 -3.09 -0.60
C LYS A 658 -0.59 -4.23 -1.60
N THR A 659 -0.59 -5.48 -1.14
CA THR A 659 -0.50 -6.64 -2.05
C THR A 659 -1.78 -6.79 -2.87
N TYR A 660 -2.95 -6.52 -2.28
CA TYR A 660 -4.23 -6.47 -2.98
C TYR A 660 -4.22 -5.42 -4.10
N GLY A 661 -3.90 -4.17 -3.76
CA GLY A 661 -3.86 -3.09 -4.73
C GLY A 661 -2.87 -3.38 -5.86
N THR A 662 -1.68 -3.87 -5.50
CA THR A 662 -0.64 -4.24 -6.47
C THR A 662 -1.09 -5.39 -7.38
N ALA A 663 -1.73 -6.44 -6.85
CA ALA A 663 -2.25 -7.53 -7.66
C ALA A 663 -3.29 -7.05 -8.67
N MET A 664 -4.28 -6.26 -8.23
CA MET A 664 -5.32 -5.70 -9.11
C MET A 664 -4.72 -4.76 -10.16
N GLY A 665 -3.83 -3.86 -9.74
CA GLY A 665 -3.12 -2.94 -10.64
C GLY A 665 -2.30 -3.69 -11.70
N MET A 666 -1.63 -4.78 -11.33
CA MET A 666 -0.89 -5.64 -12.27
C MET A 666 -1.79 -6.38 -13.25
N ILE A 667 -2.92 -6.91 -12.80
CA ILE A 667 -3.91 -7.55 -13.69
C ILE A 667 -4.42 -6.54 -14.72
N CYS A 668 -4.79 -5.34 -14.26
CA CYS A 668 -5.24 -4.27 -15.13
C CYS A 668 -4.16 -3.83 -16.11
N LEU A 669 -2.94 -3.57 -15.63
CA LEU A 669 -1.84 -3.12 -16.46
C LEU A 669 -1.51 -4.13 -17.55
N LYS A 670 -1.44 -5.44 -17.24
CA LYS A 670 -1.13 -6.46 -18.25
C LYS A 670 -2.14 -6.46 -19.39
N ALA A 671 -3.42 -6.41 -19.04
CA ALA A 671 -4.51 -6.48 -20.02
C ALA A 671 -4.58 -5.25 -20.94
N LEU A 672 -4.03 -4.12 -20.50
CA LEU A 672 -4.07 -2.84 -21.22
C LEU A 672 -2.80 -2.54 -22.02
N LEU A 673 -1.67 -3.16 -21.66
CA LEU A 673 -0.43 -2.98 -22.40
C LEU A 673 -0.54 -3.59 -23.80
N PRO A 674 -0.01 -2.92 -24.84
CA PRO A 674 0.09 -3.52 -26.16
C PRO A 674 0.86 -4.84 -26.09
N SER A 675 0.37 -5.86 -26.80
CA SER A 675 1.13 -7.09 -27.01
C SER A 675 2.52 -6.76 -27.53
N ARG A 676 3.55 -7.42 -26.99
CA ARG A 676 4.89 -7.32 -27.56
C ARG A 676 4.86 -7.99 -28.94
N ASN A 677 5.06 -7.21 -29.99
CA ASN A 677 5.38 -7.75 -31.31
C ASN A 677 6.77 -8.38 -31.29
#